data_AF-A0A8E0R0Y8-F1
#
_entry.id   AF-A0A8E0R0Y8-F1
#
_cell.length_a   1.000
_cell.length_b   1.000
_cell.length_c   1.000
_cell.angle_alpha   90.00
_cell.angle_beta   90.00
_cell.angle_gamma   90.00
#
_symmetry.space_group_name_H-M   'P 1'
#
loop_
_entity.id
_entity.type
_entity.pdbx_description
1 polymer ?
#
loop_
_entity_poly.entity_id
_entity_poly.type
_entity_poly.pdbx_seq_one_letter_code
_entity_poly.pdbx_strand_id
1 'polypeptide(L)'
;MDRYPPSGLSILIVGGGIGGLTFAIEGYRKGHEVRVLEKRPNFEGYVKNWPGFFKRLEAILYKTQRNVKKFDGTWIGSWPIGDGENRSAALNRSELHGLLWDYVQELGIKVDFDKWVDEYFETDTHGGVVLADGQRLTADIVVAADGVGSKSWPLILGQKDKPTSSGFACYRETFPAGPALQNPIIAKEFKGHADRVSLHIGPGAHMVVGKTEKQICYILTRRDDHNAEESWDKTVSTDTALQYIDGWEPFLTEILKATPGHRCTDWKFERVLCAQKMGFHHREKFHNTDWDEVARNPDIFSKTTANWIMRHNPEQYAYNNYARCARHILEGEAFHNNNIPPGYRYEPWTIKELMETSDRHEPVVDEAIHPIRSDRVVGYAPGISKSVSDQAQSVFQLYTVLPEDTVSKILNDITYETAVARPLGFMTTATSLFHDGQLHLPLPHPVKPKPNGKTVIIWGGSTSVVLNAVQLAVAAGMGALRVFDYNSLTVVHDIIADMKGKTTAGAVAIGVTAANALFDISTKAAEILWNAIYNPSRTRGIEYKMVVIEPILSNGIGKAVWKFLSEALENRSFVPAPEPKVVGNGLDQLQHAMEVQKNGTPALDADIGSRVEICPTASGSRELSPVENRIEQSMIANQTDDILNPMWSPEDPMTFSQAWDFPQAASGRVCLPSSADTFTTTLLRLERRVLEFWPRVHDSESWGFCMRTFLSYVDHFLDTGAMPFLRQLLDRTSDLPPLLREAYGVCAAYRACKPAKKPFYHQLLNAGVNNMSRSTPTHADLQGQLDRVQALVLYYIIYLAGGISDKPLLRQLDRMLAQGTADLERMELASRQTARYMTQLDSHLPGSHLNDWVLCESARRLIMISYLVRAVHSVVQFQRCDFIKYLGALPVSTKSYAELCWEDFIYETEQRPAQSIPGVISYEEFVSDWENGGLVQLDEFRHLLLVACKGLGSIQERASKELVGTFDDLGHT
;
A
#
# COMPACT_ATOMS: atom_id res chain seq x y z
N MET A 1 -20.40 26.70 -29.88
CA MET A 1 -18.95 26.47 -30.02
C MET A 1 -18.34 27.85 -30.04
N ASP A 2 -17.41 28.14 -29.15
CA ASP A 2 -16.81 29.47 -29.08
C ASP A 2 -15.76 29.60 -30.17
N ARG A 3 -16.00 30.53 -31.10
CA ARG A 3 -15.04 30.90 -32.14
C ARG A 3 -14.06 31.91 -31.55
N TYR A 4 -12.78 31.71 -31.77
CA TYR A 4 -11.75 32.68 -31.38
C TYR A 4 -11.87 33.96 -32.23
N PRO A 5 -11.33 35.09 -31.75
CA PRO A 5 -11.26 36.30 -32.55
C PRO A 5 -10.59 36.04 -33.92
N PRO A 6 -10.98 36.77 -34.98
CA PRO A 6 -10.37 36.63 -36.29
C PRO A 6 -8.84 36.73 -36.20
N SER A 7 -8.16 35.69 -36.68
CA SER A 7 -6.69 35.61 -36.71
C SER A 7 -6.07 36.43 -37.84
N GLY A 8 -6.87 36.77 -38.86
CA GLY A 8 -6.38 37.39 -40.10
C GLY A 8 -5.79 36.41 -41.12
N LEU A 9 -5.72 35.11 -40.80
CA LEU A 9 -5.18 34.09 -41.70
C LEU A 9 -6.28 33.45 -42.56
N SER A 10 -6.03 33.36 -43.85
CA SER A 10 -6.81 32.64 -44.86
C SER A 10 -6.24 31.24 -45.09
N ILE A 11 -7.11 30.24 -45.08
CA ILE A 11 -6.75 28.83 -45.25
C ILE A 11 -7.59 28.22 -46.38
N LEU A 12 -6.90 27.66 -47.37
CA LEU A 12 -7.50 26.94 -48.48
C LEU A 12 -7.28 25.44 -48.30
N ILE A 13 -8.36 24.67 -48.16
CA ILE A 13 -8.32 23.23 -47.94
C ILE A 13 -8.73 22.53 -49.23
N VAL A 14 -7.90 21.62 -49.73
CA VAL A 14 -8.22 20.81 -50.90
C VAL A 14 -8.67 19.43 -50.45
N GLY A 15 -9.92 19.07 -50.75
CA GLY A 15 -10.56 17.81 -50.36
C GLY A 15 -11.49 17.98 -49.15
N GLY A 16 -12.78 17.70 -49.33
CA GLY A 16 -13.78 17.68 -48.26
C GLY A 16 -14.05 16.28 -47.73
N GLY A 17 -13.00 15.47 -47.56
CA GLY A 17 -13.06 14.21 -46.83
C GLY A 17 -13.13 14.43 -45.31
N ILE A 18 -13.06 13.35 -44.51
CA ILE A 18 -13.09 13.45 -43.03
C ILE A 18 -11.99 14.40 -42.53
N GLY A 19 -10.74 14.21 -42.96
CA GLY A 19 -9.63 15.06 -42.55
C GLY A 19 -9.82 16.54 -42.94
N GLY A 20 -10.27 16.80 -44.16
CA GLY A 20 -10.49 18.16 -44.66
C GLY A 20 -11.63 18.88 -43.95
N LEU A 21 -12.78 18.24 -43.76
CA LEU A 21 -13.91 18.84 -43.04
C LEU A 21 -13.60 19.05 -41.56
N THR A 22 -12.93 18.08 -40.90
CA THR A 22 -12.48 18.24 -39.52
C THR A 22 -11.49 19.41 -39.38
N PHE A 23 -10.51 19.53 -40.27
CA PHE A 23 -9.60 20.67 -40.29
C PHE A 23 -10.37 21.97 -40.52
N ALA A 24 -11.35 21.99 -41.43
CA ALA A 24 -12.13 23.19 -41.71
C ALA A 24 -12.88 23.71 -40.48
N ILE A 25 -13.52 22.80 -39.73
CA ILE A 25 -14.21 23.09 -38.48
C ILE A 25 -13.23 23.65 -37.43
N GLU A 26 -12.09 22.99 -37.22
CA GLU A 26 -11.10 23.43 -36.23
C GLU A 26 -10.43 24.74 -36.62
N GLY A 27 -10.09 24.92 -37.90
CA GLY A 27 -9.55 26.16 -38.42
C GLY A 27 -10.53 27.33 -38.23
N TYR A 28 -11.81 27.10 -38.53
CA TYR A 28 -12.86 28.09 -38.31
C TYR A 28 -12.98 28.43 -36.82
N ARG A 29 -12.99 27.42 -35.93
CA ARG A 29 -13.06 27.59 -34.47
C ARG A 29 -11.90 28.43 -33.93
N LYS A 30 -10.69 28.26 -34.47
CA LYS A 30 -9.50 29.04 -34.11
C LYS A 30 -9.46 30.45 -34.71
N GLY A 31 -10.54 30.88 -35.38
CA GLY A 31 -10.67 32.24 -35.89
C GLY A 31 -10.02 32.46 -37.26
N HIS A 32 -9.68 31.39 -37.99
CA HIS A 32 -9.19 31.50 -39.37
C HIS A 32 -10.35 31.70 -40.35
N GLU A 33 -10.05 32.29 -41.51
CA GLU A 33 -10.96 32.30 -42.67
C GLU A 33 -10.69 31.04 -43.49
N VAL A 34 -11.71 30.19 -43.65
CA VAL A 34 -11.50 28.85 -44.19
C VAL A 34 -12.39 28.60 -45.40
N ARG A 35 -11.82 28.02 -46.44
CA ARG A 35 -12.49 27.64 -47.69
C ARG A 35 -12.07 26.25 -48.11
N VAL A 36 -13.05 25.39 -48.43
CA VAL A 36 -12.80 24.02 -48.90
C VAL A 36 -13.07 23.92 -50.40
N LEU A 37 -12.19 23.24 -51.12
CA LEU A 37 -12.37 22.87 -52.52
C LEU A 37 -12.62 21.36 -52.61
N GLU A 38 -13.71 20.96 -53.26
CA GLU A 38 -14.07 19.56 -53.42
C GLU A 38 -14.33 19.25 -54.90
N LYS A 39 -13.80 18.11 -55.36
CA LYS A 39 -13.95 17.66 -56.75
C LYS A 39 -15.32 17.04 -57.04
N ARG A 40 -15.99 16.49 -56.01
CA ARG A 40 -17.35 15.98 -56.11
C ARG A 40 -18.33 17.14 -56.36
N PRO A 41 -19.47 16.88 -57.04
CA PRO A 41 -20.48 17.91 -57.33
C PRO A 41 -21.32 18.29 -56.11
N ASN A 42 -21.42 17.40 -55.12
CA ASN A 42 -22.13 17.64 -53.87
C ASN A 42 -21.71 16.61 -52.81
N PHE A 43 -22.17 16.85 -51.59
CA PHE A 43 -22.22 15.86 -50.52
C PHE A 43 -23.69 15.55 -50.18
N GLU A 44 -23.95 14.31 -49.78
CA GLU A 44 -25.27 13.90 -49.27
C GLU A 44 -25.32 14.18 -47.75
N GLY A 45 -26.33 14.92 -47.28
CA GLY A 45 -26.51 15.26 -45.86
C GLY A 45 -27.93 15.73 -45.54
N TYR A 46 -28.44 15.37 -44.36
CA TYR A 46 -29.82 15.63 -43.92
C TYR A 46 -29.89 15.81 -42.39
N VAL A 47 -29.36 16.90 -41.84
CA VAL A 47 -29.69 17.32 -40.46
C VAL A 47 -29.78 18.85 -40.34
N LYS A 48 -30.79 19.38 -39.63
CA LYS A 48 -30.98 20.81 -39.34
C LYS A 48 -30.97 21.09 -37.82
N ASN A 49 -30.15 22.06 -37.38
CA ASN A 49 -30.09 22.80 -36.08
C ASN A 49 -29.05 22.28 -35.09
N TRP A 50 -28.30 23.12 -34.31
CA TRP A 50 -27.33 22.64 -33.28
C TRP A 50 -27.26 23.35 -31.90
N PRO A 51 -27.55 22.59 -30.79
CA PRO A 51 -26.66 22.38 -29.61
C PRO A 51 -26.33 20.88 -29.23
N GLY A 52 -25.09 20.56 -28.73
CA GLY A 52 -24.44 19.22 -28.35
C GLY A 52 -23.66 18.22 -29.33
N PHE A 53 -22.64 18.56 -30.17
CA PHE A 53 -22.14 17.72 -31.34
C PHE A 53 -21.97 16.23 -31.05
N PHE A 54 -21.30 15.95 -29.94
CA PHE A 54 -21.06 14.61 -29.43
C PHE A 54 -22.34 13.78 -29.21
N LYS A 55 -23.48 14.41 -28.89
CA LYS A 55 -24.77 13.74 -28.70
C LYS A 55 -25.35 13.19 -30.00
N ARG A 56 -25.11 13.84 -31.16
CA ARG A 56 -25.50 13.27 -32.46
C ARG A 56 -24.51 12.23 -32.95
N LEU A 57 -23.22 12.43 -32.69
CA LEU A 57 -22.23 11.38 -32.91
C LEU A 57 -22.62 10.11 -32.15
N GLU A 58 -22.98 10.22 -30.87
CA GLU A 58 -23.51 9.13 -30.03
C GLU A 58 -24.74 8.43 -30.62
N ALA A 59 -25.59 9.14 -31.35
CA ALA A 59 -26.79 8.57 -31.96
C ALA A 59 -26.47 7.65 -33.16
N ILE A 60 -25.32 7.83 -33.82
CA ILE A 60 -24.89 7.03 -34.98
C ILE A 60 -23.79 6.01 -34.66
N LEU A 61 -23.34 5.94 -33.40
CA LEU A 61 -22.35 4.94 -33.00
C LEU A 61 -22.98 3.54 -32.97
N TYR A 62 -22.19 2.53 -33.33
CA TYR A 62 -22.52 1.14 -33.04
C TYR A 62 -22.55 0.95 -31.52
N LYS A 63 -23.72 0.68 -30.95
CA LYS A 63 -23.89 0.47 -29.50
C LYS A 63 -23.66 -0.99 -29.15
N THR A 64 -22.46 -1.47 -29.42
CA THR A 64 -22.12 -2.89 -29.27
C THR A 64 -20.68 -3.08 -28.80
N GLN A 65 -20.38 -4.31 -28.38
CA GLN A 65 -19.03 -4.77 -28.07
C GLN A 65 -18.42 -5.44 -29.30
N ARG A 66 -17.10 -5.52 -29.37
CA ARG A 66 -16.41 -6.35 -30.35
C ARG A 66 -16.59 -7.81 -29.93
N ASN A 67 -17.37 -8.55 -30.70
CA ASN A 67 -17.59 -9.97 -30.49
C ASN A 67 -16.61 -10.75 -31.37
N VAL A 68 -15.83 -11.67 -30.81
CA VAL A 68 -14.85 -12.46 -31.56
C VAL A 68 -15.32 -13.91 -31.65
N LYS A 69 -15.27 -14.43 -32.87
CA LYS A 69 -15.55 -15.82 -33.18
C LYS A 69 -14.42 -16.44 -33.99
N LYS A 70 -14.27 -17.74 -33.86
CA LYS A 70 -13.51 -18.57 -34.76
C LYS A 70 -14.29 -18.77 -36.07
N PHE A 71 -13.59 -19.06 -37.16
CA PHE A 71 -14.15 -19.28 -38.48
C PHE A 71 -15.24 -20.36 -38.57
N ASP A 72 -15.26 -21.32 -37.63
CA ASP A 72 -16.28 -22.37 -37.52
C ASP A 72 -17.54 -21.92 -36.76
N GLY A 73 -17.59 -20.65 -36.33
CA GLY A 73 -18.67 -20.06 -35.55
C GLY A 73 -18.51 -20.21 -34.04
N THR A 74 -17.44 -20.86 -33.55
CA THR A 74 -17.17 -20.99 -32.11
C THR A 74 -16.97 -19.61 -31.49
N TRP A 75 -17.71 -19.35 -30.41
CA TRP A 75 -17.62 -18.10 -29.66
C TRP A 75 -16.34 -18.05 -28.83
N ILE A 76 -15.56 -16.97 -28.95
CA ILE A 76 -14.34 -16.78 -28.17
C ILE A 76 -14.57 -15.79 -27.02
N GLY A 77 -15.19 -14.65 -27.30
CA GLY A 77 -15.43 -13.64 -26.26
C GLY A 77 -15.96 -12.32 -26.80
N SER A 78 -16.27 -11.41 -25.87
CA SER A 78 -16.70 -10.04 -26.16
C SER A 78 -15.91 -9.05 -25.35
N TRP A 79 -15.42 -8.00 -26.01
CA TRP A 79 -14.69 -6.91 -25.35
C TRP A 79 -15.23 -5.56 -25.80
N PRO A 80 -15.09 -4.52 -24.98
CA PRO A 80 -15.42 -3.16 -25.38
C PRO A 80 -14.72 -2.77 -26.68
N ILE A 81 -15.38 -1.94 -27.48
CA ILE A 81 -14.72 -1.24 -28.58
C ILE A 81 -13.80 -0.19 -27.94
N GLY A 82 -12.50 -0.21 -28.28
CA GLY A 82 -11.49 0.65 -27.65
C GLY A 82 -10.94 0.11 -26.33
N ASP A 83 -10.62 0.99 -25.38
CA ASP A 83 -10.05 0.64 -24.08
C ASP A 83 -11.10 0.45 -22.96
N GLY A 84 -12.39 0.57 -23.29
CA GLY A 84 -13.51 0.39 -22.35
C GLY A 84 -13.73 1.53 -21.35
N GLU A 85 -12.73 2.39 -21.16
CA GLU A 85 -12.77 3.55 -20.25
C GLU A 85 -13.02 4.86 -21.01
N ASN A 86 -12.35 5.04 -22.16
CA ASN A 86 -12.48 6.21 -23.02
C ASN A 86 -13.43 5.94 -24.18
N ARG A 87 -14.19 6.98 -24.55
CA ARG A 87 -15.21 6.91 -25.61
C ARG A 87 -14.57 6.57 -26.94
N SER A 88 -14.70 5.31 -27.34
CA SER A 88 -14.23 4.83 -28.63
C SER A 88 -15.43 4.60 -29.54
N ALA A 89 -15.41 5.24 -30.69
CA ALA A 89 -16.53 5.31 -31.61
C ALA A 89 -16.33 4.35 -32.79
N ALA A 90 -17.08 3.26 -32.83
CA ALA A 90 -17.32 2.56 -34.08
C ALA A 90 -18.49 3.23 -34.78
N LEU A 91 -18.31 3.59 -36.06
CA LEU A 91 -19.29 4.35 -36.84
C LEU A 91 -19.17 4.02 -38.33
N ASN A 92 -20.22 4.30 -39.09
CA ASN A 92 -20.14 4.25 -40.54
C ASN A 92 -19.45 5.53 -41.06
N ARG A 93 -18.49 5.36 -41.98
CA ARG A 93 -17.76 6.46 -42.63
C ARG A 93 -18.71 7.47 -43.29
N SER A 94 -19.77 7.02 -43.98
CA SER A 94 -20.71 7.91 -44.66
C SER A 94 -21.54 8.71 -43.65
N GLU A 95 -21.98 8.10 -42.55
CA GLU A 95 -22.74 8.78 -41.50
C GLU A 95 -21.89 9.82 -40.75
N LEU A 96 -20.61 9.51 -40.46
CA LEU A 96 -19.68 10.51 -39.89
C LEU A 96 -19.42 11.66 -40.88
N HIS A 97 -19.18 11.33 -42.16
CA HIS A 97 -18.94 12.36 -43.17
C HIS A 97 -20.14 13.28 -43.36
N GLY A 98 -21.36 12.72 -43.46
CA GLY A 98 -22.59 13.50 -43.54
C GLY A 98 -22.79 14.41 -42.33
N LEU A 99 -22.52 13.91 -41.12
CA LEU A 99 -22.60 14.69 -39.89
C LEU A 99 -21.57 15.83 -39.84
N LEU A 100 -20.34 15.61 -40.32
CA LEU A 100 -19.32 16.67 -40.45
C LEU A 100 -19.75 17.70 -41.51
N TRP A 101 -20.31 17.25 -42.63
CA TRP A 101 -20.79 18.11 -43.70
C TRP A 101 -21.93 19.02 -43.23
N ASP A 102 -22.96 18.45 -42.61
CA ASP A 102 -24.08 19.22 -42.05
C ASP A 102 -23.55 20.30 -41.09
N TYR A 103 -22.52 19.97 -40.29
CA TYR A 103 -21.92 20.92 -39.36
C TYR A 103 -21.12 22.03 -40.04
N VAL A 104 -20.37 21.72 -41.10
CA VAL A 104 -19.67 22.70 -41.94
C VAL A 104 -20.67 23.69 -42.56
N GLN A 105 -21.82 23.20 -43.03
CA GLN A 105 -22.90 24.06 -43.56
C GLN A 105 -23.49 24.97 -42.48
N GLU A 106 -23.76 24.45 -41.29
CA GLU A 106 -24.30 25.23 -40.16
C GLU A 106 -23.35 26.35 -39.70
N LEU A 107 -22.03 26.13 -39.74
CA LEU A 107 -21.03 27.14 -39.42
C LEU A 107 -20.85 28.20 -40.53
N GLY A 108 -21.48 27.99 -41.69
CA GLY A 108 -21.34 28.85 -42.86
C GLY A 108 -19.93 28.80 -43.49
N ILE A 109 -19.20 27.70 -43.28
CA ILE A 109 -17.88 27.51 -43.90
C ILE A 109 -18.10 27.26 -45.40
N LYS A 110 -17.37 28.01 -46.23
CA LYS A 110 -17.52 27.93 -47.69
C LYS A 110 -16.90 26.65 -48.23
N VAL A 111 -17.69 25.89 -49.00
CA VAL A 111 -17.24 24.73 -49.77
C VAL A 111 -17.60 24.93 -51.23
N ASP A 112 -16.60 24.92 -52.11
CA ASP A 112 -16.80 24.97 -53.56
C ASP A 112 -16.67 23.56 -54.14
N PHE A 113 -17.78 23.08 -54.66
CA PHE A 113 -17.87 21.80 -55.36
C PHE A 113 -17.42 21.93 -56.83
N ASP A 114 -17.24 20.78 -57.47
CA ASP A 114 -16.75 20.67 -58.86
C ASP A 114 -15.40 21.36 -59.08
N LYS A 115 -14.58 21.48 -58.03
CA LYS A 115 -13.24 22.10 -58.08
C LYS A 115 -12.16 21.05 -58.06
N TRP A 116 -11.66 20.74 -59.25
CA TRP A 116 -10.51 19.87 -59.46
C TRP A 116 -9.23 20.69 -59.31
N VAL A 117 -8.34 20.28 -58.40
CA VAL A 117 -7.00 20.86 -58.24
C VAL A 117 -6.01 20.03 -59.04
N ASP A 118 -5.26 20.70 -59.92
CA ASP A 118 -4.27 20.08 -60.80
C ASP A 118 -2.83 20.30 -60.34
N GLU A 119 -2.56 21.42 -59.67
CA GLU A 119 -1.21 21.80 -59.24
C GLU A 119 -1.26 22.53 -57.90
N TYR A 120 -0.24 22.29 -57.07
CA TYR A 120 0.04 23.04 -55.85
C TYR A 120 1.29 23.88 -56.08
N PHE A 121 1.30 25.10 -55.55
CA PHE A 121 2.47 25.96 -55.57
C PHE A 121 2.60 26.74 -54.26
N GLU A 122 3.81 27.21 -53.98
CA GLU A 122 4.10 28.06 -52.84
C GLU A 122 5.01 29.22 -53.28
N THR A 123 4.87 30.34 -52.59
CA THR A 123 5.72 31.53 -52.73
C THR A 123 6.23 31.90 -51.34
N ASP A 124 7.17 32.84 -51.26
CA ASP A 124 7.71 33.32 -49.98
C ASP A 124 6.64 33.89 -49.01
N THR A 125 5.44 34.20 -49.49
CA THR A 125 4.39 34.87 -48.70
C THR A 125 3.08 34.11 -48.59
N HIS A 126 2.78 33.21 -49.53
CA HIS A 126 1.47 32.53 -49.61
C HIS A 126 1.60 31.18 -50.34
N GLY A 127 0.70 30.26 -50.02
CA GLY A 127 0.45 29.04 -50.80
C GLY A 127 -0.65 29.23 -51.84
N GLY A 128 -0.72 28.33 -52.82
CA GLY A 128 -1.81 28.32 -53.77
C GLY A 128 -2.01 27.03 -54.54
N VAL A 129 -3.08 27.00 -55.31
CA VAL A 129 -3.46 25.90 -56.19
C VAL A 129 -3.88 26.39 -57.57
N VAL A 130 -3.65 25.56 -58.58
CA VAL A 130 -4.18 25.73 -59.93
C VAL A 130 -5.31 24.73 -60.11
N LEU A 131 -6.50 25.23 -60.46
CA LEU A 131 -7.65 24.42 -60.78
C LEU A 131 -7.57 23.87 -62.21
N ALA A 132 -8.32 22.82 -62.50
CA ALA A 132 -8.37 22.22 -63.84
C ALA A 132 -8.94 23.16 -64.93
N ASP A 133 -9.71 24.17 -64.52
CA ASP A 133 -10.18 25.26 -65.40
C ASP A 133 -9.12 26.36 -65.63
N GLY A 134 -7.92 26.19 -65.06
CA GLY A 134 -6.81 27.13 -65.13
C GLY A 134 -6.86 28.26 -64.09
N GLN A 135 -7.92 28.36 -63.29
CA GLN A 135 -8.04 29.38 -62.26
C GLN A 135 -6.99 29.15 -61.16
N ARG A 136 -6.29 30.22 -60.77
CA ARG A 136 -5.36 30.22 -59.64
C ARG A 136 -6.04 30.77 -58.40
N LEU A 137 -5.90 30.04 -57.29
CA LEU A 137 -6.39 30.44 -55.97
C LEU A 137 -5.21 30.46 -54.99
N THR A 138 -5.16 31.46 -54.12
CA THR A 138 -4.10 31.64 -53.11
C THR A 138 -4.70 31.83 -51.73
N ALA A 139 -3.92 31.46 -50.72
CA ALA A 139 -4.23 31.68 -49.30
C ALA A 139 -2.91 31.74 -48.50
N ASP A 140 -2.96 32.21 -47.27
CA ASP A 140 -1.78 32.19 -46.39
C ASP A 140 -1.31 30.75 -46.16
N ILE A 141 -2.24 29.80 -46.06
CA ILE A 141 -1.96 28.38 -45.88
C ILE A 141 -2.81 27.54 -46.85
N VAL A 142 -2.19 26.57 -47.52
CA VAL A 142 -2.89 25.53 -48.28
C VAL A 142 -2.76 24.19 -47.57
N VAL A 143 -3.89 23.53 -47.31
CA VAL A 143 -3.95 22.20 -46.70
C VAL A 143 -4.34 21.16 -47.75
N ALA A 144 -3.40 20.28 -48.10
CA ALA A 144 -3.67 19.16 -48.99
C ALA A 144 -4.32 18.00 -48.22
N ALA A 145 -5.66 17.92 -48.27
CA ALA A 145 -6.48 16.88 -47.64
C ALA A 145 -7.26 16.05 -48.69
N ASP A 146 -6.69 15.91 -49.88
CA ASP A 146 -7.28 15.33 -51.09
C ASP A 146 -7.00 13.82 -51.26
N GLY A 147 -6.37 13.22 -50.25
CA GLY A 147 -6.21 11.76 -50.10
C GLY A 147 -4.98 11.18 -50.79
N VAL A 148 -4.95 9.84 -50.93
CA VAL A 148 -3.83 9.08 -51.50
C VAL A 148 -3.44 9.50 -52.92
N GLY A 149 -4.43 10.00 -53.68
CA GLY A 149 -4.26 10.54 -55.02
C GLY A 149 -3.70 11.96 -55.07
N SER A 150 -3.27 12.52 -53.95
CA SER A 150 -2.86 13.94 -53.87
C SER A 150 -1.83 14.31 -54.92
N LYS A 151 -1.94 15.53 -55.45
CA LYS A 151 -0.95 16.12 -56.37
C LYS A 151 0.08 17.01 -55.65
N SER A 152 0.06 17.04 -54.31
CA SER A 152 1.02 17.82 -53.51
C SER A 152 2.40 17.17 -53.39
N TRP A 153 2.51 15.85 -53.59
CA TRP A 153 3.77 15.10 -53.41
C TRP A 153 4.97 15.67 -54.16
N PRO A 154 4.88 16.08 -55.45
CA PRO A 154 6.02 16.65 -56.16
C PRO A 154 6.52 17.95 -55.54
N LEU A 155 5.65 18.76 -54.95
CA LEU A 155 6.04 20.01 -54.29
C LEU A 155 6.80 19.74 -52.98
N ILE A 156 6.35 18.74 -52.21
CA ILE A 156 6.89 18.46 -50.86
C ILE A 156 8.12 17.53 -50.91
N LEU A 157 8.06 16.45 -51.69
CA LEU A 157 9.09 15.41 -51.74
C LEU A 157 9.85 15.36 -53.08
N GLY A 158 9.53 16.23 -54.05
CA GLY A 158 10.10 16.23 -55.40
C GLY A 158 9.53 15.14 -56.32
N GLN A 159 9.26 13.94 -55.79
CA GLN A 159 8.61 12.86 -56.51
C GLN A 159 7.61 12.12 -55.63
N LYS A 160 6.56 11.56 -56.26
CA LYS A 160 5.65 10.64 -55.57
C LYS A 160 6.26 9.24 -55.56
N ASP A 161 6.54 8.72 -54.37
CA ASP A 161 6.93 7.32 -54.22
C ASP A 161 5.80 6.40 -54.70
N LYS A 162 6.17 5.35 -55.42
CA LYS A 162 5.20 4.36 -55.88
C LYS A 162 4.68 3.57 -54.67
N PRO A 163 3.36 3.49 -54.48
CA PRO A 163 2.80 2.65 -53.44
C PRO A 163 3.28 1.20 -53.59
N THR A 164 3.67 0.58 -52.47
CA THR A 164 4.09 -0.83 -52.44
C THR A 164 2.92 -1.69 -51.97
N SER A 165 2.57 -2.74 -52.72
CA SER A 165 1.52 -3.68 -52.33
C SER A 165 1.84 -4.30 -50.97
N SER A 166 0.83 -4.35 -50.10
CA SER A 166 0.95 -4.99 -48.77
C SER A 166 0.80 -6.51 -48.79
N GLY A 167 0.76 -7.12 -49.98
CA GLY A 167 0.50 -8.56 -50.19
C GLY A 167 -0.94 -8.98 -49.88
N PHE A 168 -1.81 -8.04 -49.46
CA PHE A 168 -3.19 -8.28 -49.06
C PHE A 168 -4.11 -7.14 -49.49
N ALA A 169 -5.37 -7.49 -49.73
CA ALA A 169 -6.47 -6.59 -50.06
C ALA A 169 -7.71 -6.98 -49.24
N CYS A 170 -8.77 -6.18 -49.28
CA CYS A 170 -10.04 -6.51 -48.64
C CYS A 170 -11.21 -6.45 -49.62
N TYR A 171 -12.06 -7.47 -49.59
CA TYR A 171 -13.42 -7.35 -50.09
C TYR A 171 -14.27 -6.65 -49.05
N ARG A 172 -15.02 -5.64 -49.48
CA ARG A 172 -15.91 -4.89 -48.58
C ARG A 172 -17.19 -4.49 -49.26
N GLU A 173 -18.25 -4.38 -48.48
CA GLU A 173 -19.50 -3.80 -48.96
C GLU A 173 -20.34 -3.24 -47.80
N THR A 174 -21.30 -2.38 -48.11
CA THR A 174 -22.33 -1.92 -47.17
C THR A 174 -23.68 -1.86 -47.86
N PHE A 175 -24.69 -2.51 -47.29
CA PHE A 175 -26.01 -2.64 -47.91
C PHE A 175 -27.16 -2.62 -46.88
N PRO A 176 -28.41 -2.39 -47.31
CA PRO A 176 -29.56 -2.33 -46.40
C PRO A 176 -29.77 -3.62 -45.60
N ALA A 177 -29.99 -3.52 -44.29
CA ALA A 177 -30.14 -4.68 -43.41
C ALA A 177 -31.43 -5.47 -43.67
N GLY A 178 -32.53 -4.77 -43.99
CA GLY A 178 -33.87 -5.36 -44.11
C GLY A 178 -33.97 -6.57 -45.04
N PRO A 179 -33.58 -6.45 -46.33
CA PRO A 179 -33.62 -7.57 -47.28
C PRO A 179 -32.76 -8.76 -46.84
N ALA A 180 -31.56 -8.51 -46.30
CA ALA A 180 -30.66 -9.57 -45.86
C ALA A 180 -31.19 -10.33 -44.62
N LEU A 181 -31.93 -9.65 -43.73
CA LEU A 181 -32.58 -10.26 -42.58
C LEU A 181 -33.78 -11.15 -42.93
N GLN A 182 -34.19 -11.25 -44.21
CA GLN A 182 -35.16 -12.25 -44.66
C GLN A 182 -34.55 -13.66 -44.68
N ASN A 183 -33.23 -13.77 -44.80
CA ASN A 183 -32.53 -15.04 -44.72
C ASN A 183 -32.53 -15.54 -43.26
N PRO A 184 -33.04 -16.74 -42.97
CA PRO A 184 -33.18 -17.24 -41.60
C PRO A 184 -31.84 -17.43 -40.87
N ILE A 185 -30.75 -17.69 -41.60
CA ILE A 185 -29.40 -17.85 -41.02
C ILE A 185 -28.87 -16.48 -40.58
N ILE A 186 -28.98 -15.45 -41.42
CA ILE A 186 -28.58 -14.08 -41.10
C ILE A 186 -29.45 -13.53 -39.97
N ALA A 187 -30.77 -13.74 -40.04
CA ALA A 187 -31.71 -13.29 -39.01
C ALA A 187 -31.42 -13.91 -37.64
N LYS A 188 -31.00 -15.17 -37.59
CA LYS A 188 -30.67 -15.88 -36.34
C LYS A 188 -29.49 -15.23 -35.63
N GLU A 189 -28.42 -14.87 -36.36
CA GLU A 189 -27.21 -14.27 -35.78
C GLU A 189 -27.45 -12.89 -35.17
N PHE A 190 -28.34 -12.10 -35.78
CA PHE A 190 -28.69 -10.75 -35.32
C PHE A 190 -29.93 -10.69 -34.42
N LYS A 191 -30.54 -11.83 -34.08
CA LYS A 191 -31.76 -11.88 -33.26
C LYS A 191 -31.52 -11.25 -31.89
N GLY A 192 -32.36 -10.27 -31.52
CA GLY A 192 -32.26 -9.56 -30.24
C GLY A 192 -31.20 -8.47 -30.19
N HIS A 193 -30.50 -8.21 -31.30
CA HIS A 193 -29.44 -7.20 -31.37
C HIS A 193 -29.79 -6.09 -32.38
N ALA A 194 -30.01 -4.88 -31.86
CA ALA A 194 -30.18 -3.68 -32.68
C ALA A 194 -28.89 -3.36 -33.45
N ASP A 195 -27.76 -3.38 -32.75
CA ASP A 195 -26.42 -3.25 -33.32
C ASP A 195 -25.55 -4.44 -32.92
N ARG A 196 -24.73 -4.93 -33.85
CA ARG A 196 -23.75 -5.99 -33.57
C ARG A 196 -22.54 -5.88 -34.48
N VAL A 197 -21.35 -6.02 -33.90
CA VAL A 197 -20.10 -6.17 -34.64
C VAL A 197 -19.46 -7.50 -34.25
N SER A 198 -19.15 -8.33 -35.23
CA SER A 198 -18.43 -9.58 -35.04
C SER A 198 -17.16 -9.64 -35.90
N LEU A 199 -16.07 -10.07 -35.29
CA LEU A 199 -14.80 -10.39 -35.92
C LEU A 199 -14.67 -11.91 -35.98
N HIS A 200 -14.51 -12.45 -37.18
CA HIS A 200 -14.39 -13.86 -37.48
C HIS A 200 -12.98 -14.16 -37.93
N ILE A 201 -12.27 -14.98 -37.17
CA ILE A 201 -10.84 -15.24 -37.35
C ILE A 201 -10.63 -16.66 -37.87
N GLY A 202 -9.86 -16.82 -38.94
CA GLY A 202 -9.53 -18.12 -39.48
C GLY A 202 -8.21 -18.18 -40.25
N PRO A 203 -7.86 -19.37 -40.77
CA PRO A 203 -6.62 -19.56 -41.50
C PRO A 203 -6.54 -18.66 -42.73
N GLY A 204 -5.53 -17.79 -42.80
CA GLY A 204 -5.23 -16.94 -43.97
C GLY A 204 -6.23 -15.82 -44.28
N ALA A 205 -7.31 -15.67 -43.50
CA ALA A 205 -8.31 -14.64 -43.68
C ALA A 205 -8.95 -14.24 -42.34
N HIS A 206 -9.58 -13.08 -42.29
CA HIS A 206 -10.54 -12.73 -41.25
C HIS A 206 -11.64 -11.87 -41.87
N MET A 207 -12.83 -11.93 -41.28
CA MET A 207 -13.99 -11.17 -41.70
C MET A 207 -14.56 -10.38 -40.54
N VAL A 208 -14.75 -9.08 -40.72
CA VAL A 208 -15.52 -8.24 -39.80
C VAL A 208 -16.90 -8.05 -40.40
N VAL A 209 -17.95 -8.31 -39.61
CA VAL A 209 -19.33 -8.04 -39.99
C VAL A 209 -19.93 -7.07 -38.98
N GLY A 210 -20.43 -5.95 -39.46
CA GLY A 210 -21.13 -4.94 -38.65
C GLY A 210 -22.58 -4.83 -39.10
N LYS A 211 -23.50 -4.70 -38.16
CA LYS A 211 -24.92 -4.45 -38.42
C LYS A 211 -25.40 -3.32 -37.54
N THR A 212 -26.14 -2.38 -38.13
CA THR A 212 -26.98 -1.40 -37.43
C THR A 212 -28.45 -1.67 -37.75
N GLU A 213 -29.37 -0.87 -37.22
CA GLU A 213 -30.78 -0.93 -37.61
C GLU A 213 -31.02 -0.72 -39.11
N LYS A 214 -30.15 0.04 -39.79
CA LYS A 214 -30.33 0.42 -41.20
C LYS A 214 -29.58 -0.48 -42.17
N GLN A 215 -28.35 -0.87 -41.83
CA GLN A 215 -27.38 -1.40 -42.78
C GLN A 215 -26.53 -2.52 -42.18
N ILE A 216 -26.06 -3.41 -43.06
CA ILE A 216 -25.03 -4.40 -42.79
C ILE A 216 -23.80 -4.02 -43.60
N CYS A 217 -22.62 -4.13 -43.00
CA CYS A 217 -21.34 -3.98 -43.65
C CYS A 217 -20.45 -5.19 -43.36
N TYR A 218 -19.53 -5.47 -44.28
CA TYR A 218 -18.46 -6.41 -44.01
C TYR A 218 -17.13 -5.98 -44.62
N ILE A 219 -16.05 -6.52 -44.05
CA ILE A 219 -14.70 -6.45 -44.58
C ILE A 219 -14.10 -7.85 -44.46
N LEU A 220 -13.70 -8.45 -45.57
CA LEU A 220 -13.04 -9.75 -45.66
C LEU A 220 -11.63 -9.55 -46.23
N THR A 221 -10.60 -9.94 -45.48
CA THR A 221 -9.22 -9.90 -45.99
C THR A 221 -8.94 -11.03 -46.98
N ARG A 222 -8.15 -10.75 -48.02
CA ARG A 222 -7.58 -11.73 -48.94
C ARG A 222 -6.11 -11.46 -49.22
N ARG A 223 -5.37 -12.48 -49.67
CA ARG A 223 -4.05 -12.28 -50.28
C ARG A 223 -4.18 -11.55 -51.63
N ASP A 224 -3.20 -10.72 -51.95
CA ASP A 224 -3.12 -9.93 -53.16
C ASP A 224 -1.99 -10.42 -54.08
N ASP A 225 -2.23 -10.35 -55.39
CA ASP A 225 -1.33 -10.80 -56.46
C ASP A 225 -0.17 -9.82 -56.74
N HIS A 226 0.16 -8.98 -55.76
CA HIS A 226 1.19 -7.94 -55.79
C HIS A 226 1.02 -6.83 -56.85
N ASN A 227 -0.12 -6.76 -57.55
CA ASN A 227 -0.46 -5.68 -58.47
C ASN A 227 -1.34 -4.63 -57.77
N ALA A 228 -0.76 -3.59 -57.20
CA ALA A 228 -1.52 -2.55 -56.47
C ALA A 228 -1.76 -1.31 -57.34
N GLU A 229 -3.02 -1.12 -57.78
CA GLU A 229 -3.60 0.20 -57.99
C GLU A 229 -4.74 0.34 -56.99
N GLU A 230 -4.63 1.25 -56.01
CA GLU A 230 -5.73 1.53 -55.09
C GLU A 230 -6.90 2.18 -55.85
N SER A 231 -8.00 1.45 -55.93
CA SER A 231 -9.26 1.95 -56.46
C SER A 231 -10.35 1.80 -55.41
N TRP A 232 -11.03 2.91 -55.11
CA TRP A 232 -12.16 2.93 -54.19
C TRP A 232 -13.47 2.47 -54.83
N ASP A 233 -13.49 2.33 -56.15
CA ASP A 233 -14.71 2.07 -56.94
C ASP A 233 -14.65 0.74 -57.73
N LYS A 234 -13.50 0.06 -57.71
CA LYS A 234 -13.34 -1.22 -58.41
C LYS A 234 -14.17 -2.29 -57.70
N THR A 235 -15.15 -2.83 -58.43
CA THR A 235 -16.04 -3.89 -57.92
C THR A 235 -15.80 -5.21 -58.64
N VAL A 236 -15.91 -6.31 -57.90
CA VAL A 236 -15.75 -7.70 -58.37
C VAL A 236 -16.96 -8.54 -57.95
N SER A 237 -17.10 -9.76 -58.51
CA SER A 237 -18.14 -10.69 -58.07
C SER A 237 -17.87 -11.21 -56.66
N THR A 238 -18.92 -11.31 -55.84
CA THR A 238 -18.85 -11.96 -54.52
C THR A 238 -18.48 -13.44 -54.58
N ASP A 239 -18.61 -14.09 -55.74
CA ASP A 239 -18.18 -15.48 -55.93
C ASP A 239 -16.68 -15.65 -55.72
N THR A 240 -15.90 -14.62 -56.06
CA THR A 240 -14.45 -14.60 -55.80
C THR A 240 -14.13 -14.45 -54.31
N ALA A 241 -15.01 -13.79 -53.55
CA ALA A 241 -14.88 -13.64 -52.10
C ALA A 241 -15.26 -14.94 -51.38
N LEU A 242 -16.25 -15.69 -51.88
CA LEU A 242 -16.71 -16.97 -51.31
C LEU A 242 -15.59 -18.01 -51.22
N GLN A 243 -14.65 -18.02 -52.17
CA GLN A 243 -13.53 -18.97 -52.20
C GLN A 243 -12.61 -18.86 -50.96
N TYR A 244 -12.53 -17.69 -50.32
CA TYR A 244 -11.67 -17.45 -49.16
C TYR A 244 -12.27 -17.90 -47.83
N ILE A 245 -13.58 -18.20 -47.82
CA ILE A 245 -14.31 -18.63 -46.63
C ILE A 245 -14.97 -19.99 -46.84
N ASP A 246 -14.44 -20.80 -47.78
CA ASP A 246 -14.94 -22.14 -48.01
C ASP A 246 -14.81 -23.00 -46.73
N GLY A 247 -15.88 -23.70 -46.37
CA GLY A 247 -15.98 -24.46 -45.13
C GLY A 247 -16.09 -23.64 -43.84
N TRP A 248 -16.15 -22.30 -43.90
CA TRP A 248 -16.42 -21.46 -42.72
C TRP A 248 -17.90 -21.49 -42.34
N GLU A 249 -18.25 -20.87 -41.20
CA GLU A 249 -19.63 -20.90 -40.70
C GLU A 249 -20.65 -20.39 -41.74
N PRO A 250 -21.82 -21.06 -41.88
CA PRO A 250 -22.80 -20.73 -42.92
C PRO A 250 -23.25 -19.27 -42.93
N PHE A 251 -23.23 -18.61 -41.77
CA PHE A 251 -23.58 -17.20 -41.62
C PHE A 251 -22.77 -16.29 -42.55
N LEU A 252 -21.46 -16.49 -42.65
CA LEU A 252 -20.57 -15.63 -43.44
C LEU A 252 -20.80 -15.81 -44.95
N THR A 253 -21.02 -17.05 -45.37
CA THR A 253 -21.40 -17.39 -46.74
C THR A 253 -22.71 -16.72 -47.15
N GLU A 254 -23.72 -16.76 -46.29
CA GLU A 254 -25.00 -16.12 -46.58
C GLU A 254 -24.91 -14.58 -46.57
N ILE A 255 -24.05 -13.98 -45.74
CA ILE A 255 -23.76 -12.54 -45.79
C ILE A 255 -23.20 -12.14 -47.16
N LEU A 256 -22.21 -12.87 -47.70
CA LEU A 256 -21.66 -12.58 -49.02
C LEU A 256 -22.71 -12.74 -50.13
N LYS A 257 -23.53 -13.79 -50.09
CA LYS A 257 -24.61 -14.01 -51.08
C LYS A 257 -25.71 -12.96 -51.01
N ALA A 258 -25.97 -12.41 -49.82
CA ALA A 258 -26.96 -11.34 -49.63
C ALA A 258 -26.49 -9.97 -50.15
N THR A 259 -25.22 -9.85 -50.57
CA THR A 259 -24.68 -8.63 -51.14
C THR A 259 -25.43 -8.25 -52.42
N PRO A 260 -26.01 -7.04 -52.53
CA PRO A 260 -26.79 -6.62 -53.69
C PRO A 260 -26.02 -6.76 -55.00
N GLY A 261 -26.67 -7.34 -56.01
CA GLY A 261 -26.09 -7.52 -57.34
C GLY A 261 -24.91 -8.49 -57.40
N HIS A 262 -24.63 -9.25 -56.33
CA HIS A 262 -23.48 -10.17 -56.22
C HIS A 262 -22.14 -9.49 -56.52
N ARG A 263 -22.01 -8.23 -56.08
CA ARG A 263 -20.80 -7.43 -56.30
C ARG A 263 -20.33 -6.81 -55.00
N CYS A 264 -19.03 -6.81 -54.80
CA CYS A 264 -18.38 -6.14 -53.68
C CYS A 264 -17.17 -5.34 -54.17
N THR A 265 -16.73 -4.38 -53.37
CA THR A 265 -15.56 -3.57 -53.67
C THR A 265 -14.28 -4.37 -53.38
N ASP A 266 -13.37 -4.44 -54.34
CA ASP A 266 -12.03 -5.00 -54.18
C ASP A 266 -11.05 -3.89 -53.79
N TRP A 267 -10.85 -3.73 -52.49
CA TRP A 267 -10.09 -2.63 -51.93
C TRP A 267 -8.64 -3.05 -51.67
N LYS A 268 -7.73 -2.59 -52.53
CA LYS A 268 -6.28 -2.77 -52.37
C LYS A 268 -5.73 -1.64 -51.48
N PHE A 269 -5.02 -2.00 -50.40
CA PHE A 269 -4.47 -1.02 -49.47
C PHE A 269 -3.10 -0.50 -49.91
N GLU A 270 -2.95 0.81 -49.93
CA GLU A 270 -1.66 1.50 -49.93
C GLU A 270 -1.35 1.98 -48.50
N ARG A 271 -0.12 1.80 -48.04
CA ARG A 271 0.30 2.04 -46.64
C ARG A 271 1.51 2.99 -46.60
N VAL A 272 1.53 3.93 -45.66
CA VAL A 272 2.43 5.08 -45.55
C VAL A 272 2.92 5.48 -44.13
N LEU A 273 2.53 4.88 -42.98
CA LEU A 273 2.91 5.39 -41.62
C LEU A 273 2.98 4.35 -40.46
N CYS A 274 3.66 4.71 -39.36
CA CYS A 274 3.95 3.89 -38.16
C CYS A 274 2.75 3.13 -37.55
N ALA A 275 1.57 3.76 -37.45
CA ALA A 275 0.36 3.12 -36.94
C ALA A 275 -0.14 1.95 -37.82
N GLN A 276 0.46 1.75 -38.99
CA GLN A 276 0.11 0.69 -39.91
C GLN A 276 0.92 -0.59 -39.68
N LYS A 277 2.07 -0.55 -38.98
CA LYS A 277 2.77 -1.75 -38.51
C LYS A 277 1.83 -2.61 -37.66
N MET A 278 0.95 -1.95 -36.88
CA MET A 278 -0.15 -2.57 -36.13
C MET A 278 -1.09 -3.41 -37.01
N GLY A 279 -1.40 -2.94 -38.22
CA GLY A 279 -2.26 -3.66 -39.15
C GLY A 279 -1.63 -4.98 -39.62
N PHE A 280 -0.31 -4.98 -39.85
CA PHE A 280 0.43 -6.20 -40.15
C PHE A 280 0.48 -7.14 -38.93
N HIS A 281 0.81 -6.62 -37.75
CA HIS A 281 0.84 -7.41 -36.51
C HIS A 281 -0.50 -8.12 -36.23
N HIS A 282 -1.62 -7.38 -36.24
CA HIS A 282 -2.94 -7.98 -35.99
C HIS A 282 -3.32 -9.00 -37.05
N ARG A 283 -3.00 -8.72 -38.32
CA ARG A 283 -3.29 -9.66 -39.41
C ARG A 283 -2.55 -10.97 -39.21
N GLU A 284 -1.24 -10.94 -38.94
CA GLU A 284 -0.47 -12.17 -38.67
C GLU A 284 -1.06 -12.93 -37.48
N LYS A 285 -1.38 -12.22 -36.41
CA LYS A 285 -1.99 -12.79 -35.21
C LYS A 285 -3.34 -13.44 -35.47
N PHE A 286 -4.18 -12.86 -36.34
CA PHE A 286 -5.48 -13.42 -36.69
C PHE A 286 -5.34 -14.59 -37.68
N HIS A 287 -4.58 -14.42 -38.75
CA HIS A 287 -4.48 -15.40 -39.83
C HIS A 287 -3.72 -16.66 -39.43
N ASN A 288 -2.80 -16.56 -38.45
CA ASN A 288 -1.97 -17.65 -37.94
C ASN A 288 -2.24 -17.93 -36.45
N THR A 289 -3.50 -17.76 -36.01
CA THR A 289 -3.90 -17.92 -34.60
C THR A 289 -3.56 -19.33 -34.06
N ASP A 290 -2.84 -19.40 -32.94
CA ASP A 290 -2.73 -20.61 -32.12
C ASP A 290 -3.99 -20.78 -31.26
N TRP A 291 -4.85 -21.71 -31.66
CA TRP A 291 -6.13 -21.95 -30.99
C TRP A 291 -5.98 -22.58 -29.59
N ASP A 292 -4.88 -23.30 -29.32
CA ASP A 292 -4.61 -23.89 -28.01
C ASP A 292 -4.14 -22.81 -27.01
N GLU A 293 -3.44 -21.78 -27.49
CA GLU A 293 -3.13 -20.58 -26.71
C GLU A 293 -4.40 -19.77 -26.41
N VAL A 294 -5.25 -19.53 -27.42
CA VAL A 294 -6.51 -18.79 -27.25
C VAL A 294 -7.45 -19.50 -26.26
N ALA A 295 -7.52 -20.83 -26.29
CA ALA A 295 -8.32 -21.60 -25.33
C ALA A 295 -7.84 -21.42 -23.89
N ARG A 296 -6.53 -21.26 -23.66
CA ARG A 296 -5.94 -20.99 -22.34
C ARG A 296 -6.05 -19.53 -21.92
N ASN A 297 -5.99 -18.60 -22.88
CA ASN A 297 -6.02 -17.17 -22.63
C ASN A 297 -6.82 -16.41 -23.71
N PRO A 298 -8.16 -16.35 -23.60
CA PRO A 298 -9.00 -15.64 -24.56
C PRO A 298 -8.71 -14.13 -24.64
N ASP A 299 -8.17 -13.54 -23.57
CA ASP A 299 -7.88 -12.09 -23.48
C ASP A 299 -6.76 -11.62 -24.40
N ILE A 300 -6.11 -12.53 -25.13
CA ILE A 300 -5.21 -12.22 -26.25
C ILE A 300 -5.89 -11.31 -27.29
N PHE A 301 -7.22 -11.38 -27.42
CA PHE A 301 -8.00 -10.52 -28.31
C PHE A 301 -8.67 -9.32 -27.63
N SER A 302 -8.38 -9.06 -26.35
CA SER A 302 -8.99 -7.97 -25.58
C SER A 302 -8.59 -6.57 -26.08
N LYS A 303 -7.31 -6.39 -26.46
CA LYS A 303 -6.76 -5.11 -26.90
C LYS A 303 -6.23 -5.20 -28.34
N THR A 304 -6.72 -4.30 -29.20
CA THR A 304 -6.30 -4.17 -30.61
C THR A 304 -5.64 -2.82 -30.91
N THR A 305 -5.49 -1.94 -29.91
CA THR A 305 -4.84 -0.64 -30.06
C THR A 305 -4.18 -0.26 -28.75
N ALA A 306 -3.00 0.35 -28.83
CA ALA A 306 -2.23 0.72 -27.66
C ALA A 306 -2.86 1.90 -26.89
N ASN A 307 -2.80 1.87 -25.56
CA ASN A 307 -3.37 2.92 -24.72
C ASN A 307 -2.76 4.31 -24.99
N TRP A 308 -1.46 4.39 -25.29
CA TRP A 308 -0.82 5.67 -25.58
C TRP A 308 -1.38 6.35 -26.84
N ILE A 309 -1.92 5.57 -27.79
CA ILE A 309 -2.63 6.10 -28.96
C ILE A 309 -4.05 6.50 -28.56
N MET A 310 -4.78 5.60 -27.91
CA MET A 310 -6.19 5.80 -27.55
C MET A 310 -6.41 6.98 -26.59
N ARG A 311 -5.45 7.22 -25.70
CA ARG A 311 -5.52 8.24 -24.65
C ARG A 311 -4.77 9.51 -25.02
N HIS A 312 -4.18 9.60 -26.21
CA HIS A 312 -3.46 10.79 -26.61
C HIS A 312 -4.41 11.96 -26.84
N ASN A 313 -4.11 13.11 -26.21
CA ASN A 313 -4.77 14.37 -26.51
C ASN A 313 -3.82 15.22 -27.39
N PRO A 314 -3.99 15.21 -28.72
CA PRO A 314 -3.09 15.93 -29.62
C PRO A 314 -3.18 17.44 -29.49
N GLU A 315 -4.37 18.01 -29.19
CA GLU A 315 -4.52 19.45 -29.01
C GLU A 315 -3.76 19.95 -27.79
N GLN A 316 -3.93 19.30 -26.63
CA GLN A 316 -3.21 19.68 -25.42
C GLN A 316 -1.70 19.45 -25.56
N TYR A 317 -1.30 18.36 -26.21
CA TYR A 317 0.11 18.07 -26.48
C TYR A 317 0.76 19.18 -27.33
N ALA A 318 0.06 19.63 -28.38
CA ALA A 318 0.53 20.72 -29.22
C ALA A 318 0.71 22.01 -28.41
N TYR A 319 -0.26 22.38 -27.56
CA TYR A 319 -0.14 23.55 -26.69
C TYR A 319 1.05 23.46 -25.73
N ASN A 320 1.23 22.32 -25.07
CA ASN A 320 2.31 22.13 -24.10
C ASN A 320 3.71 22.17 -24.73
N ASN A 321 3.83 21.77 -26.00
CA ASN A 321 5.12 21.62 -26.67
C ASN A 321 5.40 22.69 -27.74
N TYR A 322 4.45 23.57 -28.06
CA TYR A 322 4.57 24.55 -29.15
C TYR A 322 5.87 25.36 -29.07
N ALA A 323 6.17 25.96 -27.91
CA ALA A 323 7.36 26.79 -27.75
C ALA A 323 8.68 26.00 -27.94
N ARG A 324 8.71 24.73 -27.51
CA ARG A 324 9.89 23.86 -27.67
C ARG A 324 10.08 23.45 -29.13
N CYS A 325 8.98 23.11 -29.79
CA CYS A 325 8.98 22.80 -31.22
C CYS A 325 9.41 24.03 -32.06
N ALA A 326 8.90 25.21 -31.72
CA ALA A 326 9.28 26.46 -32.39
C ALA A 326 10.78 26.76 -32.25
N ARG A 327 11.36 26.64 -31.05
CA ARG A 327 12.82 26.79 -30.86
C ARG A 327 13.63 25.73 -31.60
N HIS A 328 13.15 24.49 -31.67
CA HIS A 328 13.82 23.47 -32.49
C HIS A 328 13.89 23.86 -33.97
N ILE A 329 12.79 24.37 -34.53
CA ILE A 329 12.73 24.77 -35.93
C ILE A 329 13.53 26.06 -36.19
N LEU A 330 13.38 27.07 -35.32
CA LEU A 330 13.93 28.42 -35.54
C LEU A 330 15.39 28.56 -35.07
N GLU A 331 15.77 27.86 -34.01
CA GLU A 331 17.05 28.02 -33.32
C GLU A 331 17.91 26.75 -33.37
N GLY A 332 17.36 25.62 -33.84
CA GLY A 332 18.07 24.34 -33.92
C GLY A 332 18.21 23.60 -32.58
N GLU A 333 17.49 24.01 -31.52
CA GLU A 333 17.49 23.30 -30.24
C GLU A 333 17.04 21.84 -30.41
N ALA A 334 17.53 20.91 -29.59
CA ALA A 334 17.05 19.53 -29.63
C ALA A 334 15.59 19.44 -29.15
N PHE A 335 14.71 18.82 -29.96
CA PHE A 335 13.34 18.50 -29.58
C PHE A 335 13.10 17.00 -29.59
N HIS A 336 12.71 16.46 -28.44
CA HIS A 336 12.37 15.07 -28.27
C HIS A 336 10.85 14.92 -28.15
N ASN A 337 10.25 14.24 -29.13
CA ASN A 337 8.84 13.89 -29.09
C ASN A 337 8.56 12.91 -27.94
N ASN A 338 7.59 13.24 -27.10
CA ASN A 338 7.13 12.40 -26.00
C ASN A 338 5.67 11.96 -26.14
N ASN A 339 5.10 12.11 -27.34
CA ASN A 339 3.82 11.49 -27.74
C ASN A 339 3.99 10.04 -28.24
N ILE A 340 5.11 9.41 -27.92
CA ILE A 340 5.43 8.00 -28.21
C ILE A 340 5.76 7.30 -26.88
N PRO A 341 5.68 5.96 -26.81
CA PRO A 341 6.01 5.23 -25.58
C PRO A 341 7.44 5.58 -25.09
N PRO A 342 7.66 5.79 -23.77
CA PRO A 342 8.99 6.02 -23.23
C PRO A 342 9.95 4.90 -23.60
N GLY A 343 11.14 5.26 -24.11
CA GLY A 343 12.15 4.29 -24.56
C GLY A 343 11.94 3.77 -25.99
N TYR A 344 10.81 4.05 -26.64
CA TYR A 344 10.61 3.71 -28.05
C TYR A 344 11.54 4.54 -28.93
N ARG A 345 12.33 3.85 -29.75
CA ARG A 345 13.12 4.47 -30.83
C ARG A 345 12.52 4.02 -32.14
N TYR A 346 12.05 4.97 -32.93
CA TYR A 346 11.59 4.67 -34.27
C TYR A 346 12.78 4.25 -35.15
N GLU A 347 12.73 3.03 -35.65
CA GLU A 347 13.61 2.56 -36.72
C GLU A 347 12.82 2.53 -38.03
N PRO A 348 13.35 3.13 -39.11
CA PRO A 348 12.73 3.04 -40.42
C PRO A 348 12.58 1.58 -40.85
N TRP A 349 11.43 1.25 -41.44
CA TRP A 349 11.12 -0.07 -41.97
C TRP A 349 10.44 0.05 -43.33
N THR A 350 10.54 -0.99 -44.14
CA THR A 350 9.90 -1.07 -45.45
C THR A 350 8.79 -2.13 -45.46
N ILE A 351 7.79 -1.94 -46.33
CA ILE A 351 6.74 -2.97 -46.53
C ILE A 351 7.37 -4.29 -46.98
N LYS A 352 8.43 -4.23 -47.79
CA LYS A 352 9.16 -5.41 -48.26
C LYS A 352 9.74 -6.23 -47.11
N GLU A 353 10.43 -5.62 -46.15
CA GLU A 353 10.99 -6.31 -44.97
C GLU A 353 9.89 -6.96 -44.11
N LEU A 354 8.77 -6.27 -43.91
CA LEU A 354 7.63 -6.83 -43.19
C LEU A 354 7.02 -8.02 -43.91
N MET A 355 6.96 -7.99 -45.25
CA MET A 355 6.48 -9.11 -46.07
C MET A 355 7.42 -10.29 -46.03
N GLU A 356 8.72 -10.08 -46.19
CA GLU A 356 9.71 -11.15 -46.08
C GLU A 356 9.69 -11.80 -44.68
N THR A 357 9.46 -11.02 -43.63
CA THR A 357 9.30 -11.54 -42.25
C THR A 357 8.05 -12.40 -42.10
N SER A 358 6.91 -11.93 -42.64
CA SER A 358 5.66 -12.69 -42.66
C SER A 358 5.77 -13.97 -43.51
N ASP A 359 6.43 -13.92 -44.67
CA ASP A 359 6.65 -15.09 -45.54
C ASP A 359 7.55 -16.14 -44.87
N ARG A 360 8.50 -15.71 -44.04
CA ARG A 360 9.31 -16.58 -43.17
C ARG A 360 8.55 -17.14 -41.96
N HIS A 361 7.28 -16.77 -41.76
CA HIS A 361 6.46 -17.11 -40.59
C HIS A 361 7.08 -16.61 -39.26
N GLU A 362 7.88 -15.54 -39.32
CA GLU A 362 8.40 -14.85 -38.15
C GLU A 362 7.35 -13.85 -37.63
N PRO A 363 7.20 -13.68 -36.31
CA PRO A 363 6.21 -12.76 -35.77
C PRO A 363 6.57 -11.32 -36.13
N VAL A 364 5.65 -10.62 -36.80
CA VAL A 364 5.76 -9.17 -37.00
C VAL A 364 5.52 -8.47 -35.67
N VAL A 365 6.59 -7.98 -35.04
CA VAL A 365 6.53 -7.28 -33.75
C VAL A 365 6.29 -5.79 -33.97
N ASP A 366 5.22 -5.25 -33.39
CA ASP A 366 5.04 -3.81 -33.26
C ASP A 366 5.41 -3.38 -31.82
N GLU A 367 6.61 -2.83 -31.66
CA GLU A 367 7.16 -2.29 -30.40
C GLU A 367 6.33 -1.12 -29.83
N ALA A 368 5.36 -0.59 -30.59
CA ALA A 368 4.45 0.44 -30.13
C ALA A 368 3.14 -0.12 -29.55
N ILE A 369 2.74 -1.37 -29.85
CA ILE A 369 1.54 -2.02 -29.27
C ILE A 369 1.87 -2.68 -27.96
N HIS A 370 2.93 -3.48 -27.99
CA HIS A 370 3.53 -3.99 -26.79
C HIS A 370 4.57 -2.94 -26.42
N PRO A 371 4.46 -2.21 -25.28
CA PRO A 371 5.72 -1.87 -24.61
C PRO A 371 6.47 -3.18 -24.65
N ILE A 372 7.66 -3.18 -25.28
CA ILE A 372 8.53 -4.35 -25.45
C ILE A 372 8.20 -5.25 -24.27
N ARG A 373 7.75 -6.48 -24.50
CA ARG A 373 7.55 -7.46 -23.43
C ARG A 373 8.96 -7.77 -22.90
N SER A 374 9.55 -6.74 -22.35
CA SER A 374 10.79 -6.62 -21.67
C SER A 374 10.48 -7.31 -20.38
N ASP A 375 11.35 -8.26 -20.06
CA ASP A 375 11.61 -8.75 -18.73
C ASP A 375 10.44 -8.61 -17.76
N ARG A 376 9.84 -9.74 -17.35
CA ARG A 376 9.00 -9.73 -16.16
C ARG A 376 9.82 -9.10 -15.05
N VAL A 377 9.33 -8.03 -14.44
CA VAL A 377 10.08 -7.27 -13.45
C VAL A 377 9.29 -7.08 -12.17
N VAL A 378 10.03 -6.89 -11.08
CA VAL A 378 9.52 -6.46 -9.78
C VAL A 378 10.38 -5.28 -9.31
N GLY A 379 9.78 -4.29 -8.64
CA GLY A 379 10.52 -3.13 -8.17
C GLY A 379 9.84 -2.33 -7.09
N TYR A 380 10.58 -1.41 -6.48
CA TYR A 380 10.08 -0.49 -5.45
C TYR A 380 9.65 0.83 -6.08
N ALA A 381 8.45 1.30 -5.71
CA ALA A 381 7.84 2.50 -6.26
C ALA A 381 7.89 3.65 -5.22
N PRO A 382 8.74 4.68 -5.39
CA PRO A 382 8.98 5.69 -4.36
C PRO A 382 8.00 6.87 -4.38
N GLY A 383 6.83 6.76 -5.04
CA GLY A 383 5.91 7.90 -5.29
C GLY A 383 5.41 8.64 -4.03
N ILE A 384 5.42 7.99 -2.86
CA ILE A 384 5.05 8.61 -1.57
C ILE A 384 6.23 9.30 -0.87
N SER A 385 7.47 9.16 -1.39
CA SER A 385 8.64 9.80 -0.80
C SER A 385 8.64 11.30 -1.04
N LYS A 386 8.96 12.07 0.01
CA LYS A 386 9.13 13.54 -0.05
C LYS A 386 10.20 13.99 -1.04
N SER A 387 11.18 13.14 -1.33
CA SER A 387 12.33 13.45 -2.20
C SER A 387 12.06 13.27 -3.71
N VAL A 388 11.09 12.42 -4.07
CA VAL A 388 10.75 12.09 -5.47
C VAL A 388 9.41 12.69 -5.87
N SER A 389 8.41 12.67 -4.97
CA SER A 389 7.06 13.25 -5.11
C SER A 389 6.48 13.23 -6.54
N ASP A 390 6.48 12.05 -7.16
CA ASP A 390 5.99 11.83 -8.52
C ASP A 390 4.83 10.83 -8.49
N GLN A 391 3.63 11.29 -8.87
CA GLN A 391 2.43 10.47 -8.92
C GLN A 391 2.54 9.31 -9.92
N ALA A 392 3.37 9.44 -10.97
CA ALA A 392 3.61 8.35 -11.91
C ALA A 392 4.32 7.16 -11.26
N GLN A 393 5.00 7.38 -10.12
CA GLN A 393 5.72 6.36 -9.35
C GLN A 393 4.94 5.89 -8.11
N SER A 394 3.64 6.20 -8.02
CA SER A 394 2.74 5.70 -6.98
C SER A 394 2.22 4.29 -7.30
N VAL A 395 1.79 3.54 -6.30
CA VAL A 395 1.12 2.23 -6.48
C VAL A 395 -0.41 2.40 -6.59
N PHE A 396 -1.15 1.29 -6.75
CA PHE A 396 -2.61 1.27 -6.94
C PHE A 396 -3.14 1.95 -8.21
N GLN A 397 -2.31 1.98 -9.25
CA GLN A 397 -2.67 2.40 -10.60
C GLN A 397 -2.41 1.28 -11.61
N LEU A 398 -3.09 1.33 -12.76
CA LEU A 398 -3.01 0.29 -13.79
C LEU A 398 -1.58 0.07 -14.31
N TYR A 399 -0.77 1.13 -14.36
CA TYR A 399 0.65 1.10 -14.71
C TYR A 399 1.43 2.00 -13.77
N THR A 400 2.47 1.47 -13.13
CA THR A 400 3.36 2.22 -12.24
C THR A 400 4.72 2.41 -12.91
N VAL A 401 5.24 3.63 -12.94
CA VAL A 401 6.61 3.90 -13.38
C VAL A 401 7.57 3.51 -12.27
N LEU A 402 8.54 2.66 -12.59
CA LEU A 402 9.58 2.24 -11.65
C LEU A 402 10.93 2.79 -12.11
N PRO A 403 11.71 3.44 -11.23
CA PRO A 403 13.10 3.78 -11.50
C PRO A 403 13.92 2.55 -11.86
N GLU A 404 14.79 2.64 -12.87
CA GLU A 404 15.64 1.52 -13.30
C GLU A 404 16.49 0.95 -12.15
N ASP A 405 16.97 1.81 -11.26
CA ASP A 405 17.82 1.43 -10.12
C ASP A 405 17.06 0.73 -8.98
N THR A 406 15.74 0.60 -9.09
CA THR A 406 14.87 -0.07 -8.11
C THR A 406 14.11 -1.23 -8.71
N VAL A 407 14.63 -1.84 -9.77
CA VAL A 407 13.97 -2.89 -10.55
C VAL A 407 14.85 -4.14 -10.65
N SER A 408 14.23 -5.31 -10.55
CA SER A 408 14.83 -6.62 -10.81
C SER A 408 14.00 -7.42 -11.79
N LYS A 409 14.67 -8.24 -12.61
CA LYS A 409 14.00 -9.25 -13.41
C LYS A 409 13.49 -10.37 -12.50
N ILE A 410 12.31 -10.91 -12.81
CA ILE A 410 11.76 -12.12 -12.20
C ILE A 410 11.69 -13.22 -13.26
N LEU A 411 11.97 -14.45 -12.84
CA LEU A 411 11.93 -15.62 -13.71
C LEU A 411 10.49 -15.94 -14.14
N ASN A 412 10.37 -16.70 -15.23
CA ASN A 412 9.07 -17.10 -15.79
C ASN A 412 8.26 -18.03 -14.86
N ASP A 413 8.91 -18.75 -13.95
CA ASP A 413 8.31 -19.64 -12.96
C ASP A 413 7.86 -18.91 -11.67
N ILE A 414 8.19 -17.63 -11.51
CA ILE A 414 7.75 -16.80 -10.37
C ILE A 414 6.50 -15.99 -10.78
N THR A 415 5.39 -16.18 -10.07
CA THR A 415 4.15 -15.44 -10.31
C THR A 415 4.26 -13.98 -9.85
N TYR A 416 3.40 -13.09 -10.36
CA TYR A 416 3.43 -11.67 -9.97
C TYR A 416 3.01 -11.47 -8.52
N GLU A 417 2.07 -12.27 -8.03
CA GLU A 417 1.60 -12.30 -6.63
C GLU A 417 2.78 -12.63 -5.71
N THR A 418 3.56 -13.64 -6.08
CA THR A 418 4.75 -14.05 -5.33
C THR A 418 5.82 -12.96 -5.38
N ALA A 419 5.97 -12.25 -6.50
CA ALA A 419 6.97 -11.20 -6.66
C ALA A 419 6.63 -9.91 -5.89
N VAL A 420 5.37 -9.46 -5.94
CA VAL A 420 4.95 -8.14 -5.45
C VAL A 420 5.02 -7.99 -3.93
N ALA A 421 5.01 -9.08 -3.17
CA ALA A 421 5.10 -9.07 -1.70
C ALA A 421 6.49 -8.65 -1.14
N ARG A 422 7.48 -8.36 -2.01
CA ARG A 422 8.90 -8.30 -1.65
C ARG A 422 9.57 -6.94 -1.68
N PRO A 423 9.29 -6.03 -2.64
CA PRO A 423 10.09 -4.82 -2.83
C PRO A 423 10.27 -3.98 -1.57
N LEU A 424 9.21 -3.84 -0.76
CA LEU A 424 9.26 -3.06 0.48
C LEU A 424 10.13 -3.73 1.55
N GLY A 425 9.96 -5.04 1.78
CA GLY A 425 10.74 -5.78 2.78
C GLY A 425 12.21 -5.93 2.38
N PHE A 426 12.46 -6.16 1.08
CA PHE A 426 13.79 -6.20 0.51
C PHE A 426 14.51 -4.86 0.67
N MET A 427 13.87 -3.74 0.34
CA MET A 427 14.47 -2.40 0.45
C MET A 427 14.71 -1.96 1.89
N THR A 428 13.74 -2.22 2.78
CA THR A 428 13.90 -1.96 4.22
C THR A 428 15.12 -2.70 4.76
N THR A 429 15.28 -3.96 4.38
CA THR A 429 16.41 -4.79 4.80
C THR A 429 17.73 -4.38 4.17
N ALA A 430 17.75 -4.11 2.87
CA ALA A 430 18.96 -3.66 2.19
C ALA A 430 19.48 -2.36 2.80
N THR A 431 18.55 -1.46 3.19
CA THR A 431 18.88 -0.25 3.91
C THR A 431 19.50 -0.55 5.28
N SER A 432 18.87 -1.43 6.08
CA SER A 432 19.36 -1.72 7.43
C SER A 432 20.73 -2.42 7.44
N LEU A 433 20.99 -3.28 6.47
CA LEU A 433 22.22 -4.07 6.39
C LEU A 433 23.38 -3.33 5.71
N PHE A 434 23.14 -2.64 4.59
CA PHE A 434 24.23 -2.20 3.70
C PHE A 434 24.48 -0.69 3.72
N HIS A 435 23.49 0.14 4.08
CA HIS A 435 23.65 1.59 4.03
C HIS A 435 24.76 2.07 5.00
N ASP A 436 25.57 3.04 4.56
CA ASP A 436 26.72 3.58 5.33
C ASP A 436 26.31 4.20 6.68
N GLY A 437 25.10 4.75 6.71
CA GLY A 437 24.49 5.24 7.94
C GLY A 437 23.93 4.14 8.86
N GLN A 438 23.97 2.86 8.49
CA GLN A 438 23.36 1.72 9.20
C GLN A 438 24.43 0.69 9.58
N LEU A 439 24.19 -0.64 9.43
CA LEU A 439 25.18 -1.66 9.81
C LEU A 439 26.41 -1.73 8.89
N HIS A 440 26.33 -1.12 7.69
CA HIS A 440 27.42 -1.04 6.71
C HIS A 440 28.12 -2.40 6.48
N LEU A 441 27.31 -3.44 6.27
CA LEU A 441 27.81 -4.75 5.89
C LEU A 441 28.35 -4.73 4.45
N PRO A 442 29.26 -5.66 4.10
CA PRO A 442 29.64 -5.87 2.71
C PRO A 442 28.41 -6.15 1.84
N LEU A 443 28.40 -5.60 0.63
CA LEU A 443 27.33 -5.84 -0.34
C LEU A 443 27.13 -7.34 -0.61
N PRO A 444 25.89 -7.78 -0.88
CA PRO A 444 25.56 -9.19 -1.07
C PRO A 444 26.17 -9.73 -2.37
N HIS A 445 26.57 -11.02 -2.38
CA HIS A 445 27.16 -11.69 -3.53
C HIS A 445 26.38 -12.98 -3.90
N PRO A 446 26.07 -13.24 -5.18
CA PRO A 446 25.12 -14.29 -5.60
C PRO A 446 25.56 -15.75 -5.45
N VAL A 447 26.84 -16.05 -5.18
CA VAL A 447 27.42 -17.41 -5.32
C VAL A 447 28.25 -17.84 -4.11
N LYS A 448 29.29 -17.08 -3.73
CA LYS A 448 30.11 -17.38 -2.54
C LYS A 448 30.58 -16.09 -1.87
N PRO A 449 29.91 -15.65 -0.80
CA PRO A 449 30.38 -14.52 -0.03
C PRO A 449 31.60 -14.91 0.81
N LYS A 450 32.51 -13.95 1.02
CA LYS A 450 33.66 -14.14 1.91
C LYS A 450 33.16 -14.06 3.37
N PRO A 451 33.42 -15.08 4.21
CA PRO A 451 33.10 -14.99 5.62
C PRO A 451 33.80 -13.79 6.25
N ASN A 452 33.07 -12.93 6.94
CA ASN A 452 33.65 -11.76 7.61
C ASN A 452 33.83 -11.95 9.13
N GLY A 453 33.48 -13.13 9.64
CA GLY A 453 33.67 -13.52 11.04
C GLY A 453 32.78 -12.77 12.04
N LYS A 454 31.81 -11.98 11.56
CA LYS A 454 30.83 -11.28 12.40
C LYS A 454 29.51 -12.03 12.46
N THR A 455 28.73 -11.76 13.49
CA THR A 455 27.37 -12.30 13.68
C THR A 455 26.37 -11.17 13.68
N VAL A 456 25.27 -11.29 12.93
CA VAL A 456 24.15 -10.34 12.99
C VAL A 456 22.98 -10.99 13.74
N ILE A 457 22.35 -10.26 14.65
CA ILE A 457 21.15 -10.72 15.34
C ILE A 457 19.94 -10.22 14.58
N ILE A 458 19.02 -11.12 14.22
CA ILE A 458 17.81 -10.75 13.49
C ILE A 458 16.59 -11.20 14.31
N TRP A 459 15.76 -10.24 14.74
CA TRP A 459 14.59 -10.50 15.57
C TRP A 459 13.30 -10.32 14.78
N GLY A 460 12.36 -11.27 14.94
CA GLY A 460 11.07 -11.28 14.22
C GLY A 460 11.07 -12.18 12.98
N GLY A 461 11.64 -13.38 13.10
CA GLY A 461 11.89 -14.37 12.04
C GLY A 461 10.75 -14.65 11.06
N SER A 462 9.50 -14.49 11.50
CA SER A 462 8.29 -14.78 10.73
C SER A 462 7.82 -13.63 9.82
N THR A 463 8.46 -12.46 9.87
CA THR A 463 8.03 -11.29 9.07
C THR A 463 8.69 -11.28 7.68
N SER A 464 7.98 -10.75 6.67
CA SER A 464 8.52 -10.60 5.31
C SER A 464 9.86 -9.88 5.27
N VAL A 465 10.01 -8.81 6.05
CA VAL A 465 11.26 -8.05 6.09
C VAL A 465 12.41 -8.88 6.69
N VAL A 466 12.18 -9.61 7.77
CA VAL A 466 13.22 -10.40 8.43
C VAL A 466 13.64 -11.62 7.59
N LEU A 467 12.73 -12.24 6.86
CA LEU A 467 13.06 -13.32 5.91
C LEU A 467 13.98 -12.81 4.78
N ASN A 468 13.80 -11.57 4.34
CA ASN A 468 14.77 -10.91 3.43
C ASN A 468 16.11 -10.67 4.14
N ALA A 469 16.10 -10.29 5.43
CA ALA A 469 17.31 -10.02 6.22
C ALA A 469 18.20 -11.23 6.42
N VAL A 470 17.63 -12.40 6.70
CA VAL A 470 18.39 -13.65 6.83
C VAL A 470 19.12 -13.95 5.52
N GLN A 471 18.41 -13.90 4.39
CA GLN A 471 18.97 -14.23 3.07
C GLN A 471 20.05 -13.23 2.63
N LEU A 472 19.82 -11.93 2.83
CA LEU A 472 20.80 -10.88 2.53
C LEU A 472 22.02 -10.94 3.44
N ALA A 473 21.86 -11.26 4.73
CA ALA A 473 22.96 -11.44 5.66
C ALA A 473 23.84 -12.64 5.27
N VAL A 474 23.23 -13.76 4.90
CA VAL A 474 23.95 -14.93 4.37
C VAL A 474 24.70 -14.54 3.09
N ALA A 475 24.05 -13.83 2.16
CA ALA A 475 24.67 -13.35 0.93
C ALA A 475 25.78 -12.31 1.16
N ALA A 476 25.83 -11.67 2.33
CA ALA A 476 26.90 -10.76 2.76
C ALA A 476 28.06 -11.45 3.51
N GLY A 477 28.00 -12.78 3.67
CA GLY A 477 29.05 -13.58 4.29
C GLY A 477 28.90 -13.79 5.80
N MET A 478 27.68 -13.62 6.35
CA MET A 478 27.35 -14.08 7.70
C MET A 478 27.23 -15.61 7.71
N GLY A 479 27.98 -16.28 8.58
CA GLY A 479 27.97 -17.75 8.72
C GLY A 479 27.18 -18.23 9.95
N ALA A 480 26.57 -19.41 9.82
CA ALA A 480 25.78 -20.17 10.80
C ALA A 480 24.47 -19.51 11.29
N LEU A 481 23.33 -20.09 10.90
CA LEU A 481 22.00 -19.71 11.39
C LEU A 481 21.67 -20.50 12.67
N ARG A 482 21.42 -19.80 13.78
CA ARG A 482 20.76 -20.35 14.96
C ARG A 482 19.41 -19.67 15.12
N VAL A 483 18.37 -20.48 15.25
CA VAL A 483 16.99 -20.02 15.38
C VAL A 483 16.56 -20.19 16.83
N PHE A 484 15.97 -19.15 17.41
CA PHE A 484 15.41 -19.18 18.75
C PHE A 484 13.91 -18.89 18.67
N ASP A 485 13.12 -19.57 19.50
CA ASP A 485 11.69 -19.26 19.64
C ASP A 485 11.55 -17.95 20.44
N TYR A 486 11.01 -16.91 19.79
CA TYR A 486 10.83 -15.60 20.41
C TYR A 486 9.74 -15.59 21.49
N ASN A 487 8.89 -16.63 21.56
CA ASN A 487 7.92 -16.81 22.64
C ASN A 487 8.53 -17.47 23.89
N SER A 488 9.77 -17.98 23.79
CA SER A 488 10.45 -18.57 24.94
C SER A 488 10.80 -17.48 25.97
N LEU A 489 10.42 -17.72 27.23
CA LEU A 489 10.77 -16.85 28.36
C LEU A 489 12.28 -16.75 28.61
N THR A 490 13.10 -17.65 28.05
CA THR A 490 14.56 -17.66 28.18
C THR A 490 15.29 -17.14 26.94
N VAL A 491 14.57 -16.78 25.88
CA VAL A 491 15.16 -16.46 24.56
C VAL A 491 16.31 -15.45 24.63
N VAL A 492 16.17 -14.40 25.45
CA VAL A 492 17.19 -13.37 25.64
C VAL A 492 18.45 -13.95 26.28
N HIS A 493 18.28 -14.80 27.31
CA HIS A 493 19.39 -15.46 27.98
C HIS A 493 20.11 -16.45 27.05
N ASP A 494 19.35 -17.19 26.24
CA ASP A 494 19.88 -18.18 25.31
C ASP A 494 20.68 -17.51 24.19
N ILE A 495 20.21 -16.37 23.68
CA ILE A 495 20.94 -15.55 22.72
C ILE A 495 22.22 -14.97 23.34
N ILE A 496 22.16 -14.42 24.57
CA ILE A 496 23.35 -13.90 25.25
C ILE A 496 24.41 -15.00 25.44
N ALA A 497 23.98 -16.20 25.84
CA ALA A 497 24.87 -17.35 25.99
C ALA A 497 25.53 -17.74 24.66
N ASP A 498 24.76 -17.72 23.56
CA ASP A 498 25.25 -18.04 22.22
C ASP A 498 26.18 -16.95 21.63
N MET A 499 25.96 -15.70 22.01
CA MET A 499 26.79 -14.56 21.57
C MET A 499 28.13 -14.47 22.30
N LYS A 500 28.33 -15.23 23.38
CA LYS A 500 29.56 -15.20 24.17
C LYS A 500 30.77 -15.61 23.32
N GLY A 501 31.71 -14.67 23.14
CA GLY A 501 32.94 -14.89 22.37
C GLY A 501 32.79 -14.67 20.85
N LYS A 502 31.62 -14.24 20.37
CA LYS A 502 31.39 -13.86 18.97
C LYS A 502 31.50 -12.33 18.82
N THR A 503 32.02 -11.88 17.68
CA THR A 503 32.00 -10.45 17.32
C THR A 503 30.69 -10.16 16.59
N THR A 504 29.86 -9.24 17.08
CA THR A 504 28.63 -8.87 16.38
C THR A 504 28.82 -7.75 15.35
N ALA A 505 28.08 -7.81 14.25
CA ALA A 505 27.97 -6.71 13.28
C ALA A 505 26.85 -5.73 13.67
N GLY A 506 25.95 -6.15 14.55
CA GLY A 506 24.79 -5.43 15.03
C GLY A 506 23.54 -6.28 15.01
N ALA A 507 22.37 -5.64 15.10
CA ALA A 507 21.10 -6.32 15.03
C ALA A 507 20.08 -5.59 14.17
N VAL A 508 19.14 -6.36 13.63
CA VAL A 508 17.97 -5.88 12.89
C VAL A 508 16.72 -6.42 13.56
N ALA A 509 15.81 -5.53 13.97
CA ALA A 509 14.56 -5.89 14.62
C ALA A 509 13.36 -5.18 13.99
N ILE A 510 12.24 -5.90 13.92
CA ILE A 510 10.93 -5.37 13.53
C ILE A 510 9.89 -5.71 14.58
N GLY A 511 9.12 -4.69 14.99
CA GLY A 511 8.12 -4.79 16.05
C GLY A 511 8.57 -4.16 17.37
N VAL A 512 7.61 -3.70 18.16
CA VAL A 512 7.84 -2.93 19.40
C VAL A 512 8.48 -3.79 20.50
N THR A 513 8.12 -5.08 20.59
CA THR A 513 8.69 -6.03 21.56
C THR A 513 10.15 -6.40 21.26
N ALA A 514 10.54 -6.32 19.98
CA ALA A 514 11.89 -6.64 19.53
C ALA A 514 12.94 -5.64 20.04
N ALA A 515 12.58 -4.37 20.19
CA ALA A 515 13.48 -3.33 20.68
C ALA A 515 13.92 -3.59 22.14
N ASN A 516 12.99 -4.03 23.00
CA ASN A 516 13.27 -4.33 24.40
C ASN A 516 14.17 -5.57 24.55
N ALA A 517 13.88 -6.63 23.79
CA ALA A 517 14.71 -7.84 23.82
C ALA A 517 16.14 -7.56 23.33
N LEU A 518 16.31 -6.77 22.27
CA LEU A 518 17.62 -6.36 21.79
C LEU A 518 18.33 -5.44 22.79
N PHE A 519 17.60 -4.56 23.50
CA PHE A 519 18.16 -3.75 24.59
C PHE A 519 18.75 -4.64 25.70
N ASP A 520 18.03 -5.66 26.14
CA ASP A 520 18.52 -6.60 27.17
C ASP A 520 19.72 -7.44 26.71
N ILE A 521 19.77 -7.82 25.44
CA ILE A 521 20.93 -8.50 24.85
C ILE A 521 22.13 -7.54 24.81
N SER A 522 21.90 -6.29 24.38
CA SER A 522 22.94 -5.28 24.19
C SER A 522 23.59 -4.78 25.47
N THR A 523 22.83 -4.68 26.57
CA THR A 523 23.33 -4.23 27.88
C THR A 523 24.17 -5.29 28.58
N LYS A 524 24.00 -6.57 28.21
CA LYS A 524 24.69 -7.73 28.81
C LYS A 524 25.83 -8.28 27.94
N ALA A 525 25.87 -7.95 26.65
CA ALA A 525 26.93 -8.30 25.70
C ALA A 525 27.65 -7.03 25.21
N ALA A 526 28.79 -6.70 25.81
CA ALA A 526 29.47 -5.41 25.63
C ALA A 526 29.84 -5.05 24.17
N GLU A 527 29.76 -3.74 23.87
CA GLU A 527 30.32 -2.94 22.75
C GLU A 527 29.92 -3.27 21.29
N ILE A 528 28.68 -3.04 20.83
CA ILE A 528 28.34 -3.00 19.38
C ILE A 528 27.08 -2.11 19.10
N LEU A 529 26.94 -1.60 17.85
CA LEU A 529 25.82 -0.85 17.22
C LEU A 529 24.53 -1.67 16.98
N TRP A 530 23.31 -1.10 17.15
CA TRP A 530 22.03 -1.81 17.05
C TRP A 530 20.96 -1.05 16.24
N ASN A 531 20.28 -1.68 15.27
CA ASN A 531 19.19 -1.04 14.52
C ASN A 531 17.82 -1.58 14.95
N ALA A 532 16.99 -0.69 15.52
CA ALA A 532 15.60 -0.95 15.87
C ALA A 532 14.70 0.21 15.41
N ILE A 533 13.44 -0.09 15.09
CA ILE A 533 12.45 0.86 14.53
C ILE A 533 11.92 1.87 15.56
N TYR A 534 12.43 1.89 16.80
CA TYR A 534 12.07 2.90 17.79
C TYR A 534 13.25 3.26 18.69
N ASN A 535 13.42 4.55 18.96
CA ASN A 535 14.55 5.13 19.69
C ASN A 535 14.19 5.40 21.16
N PRO A 536 14.95 4.85 22.11
CA PRO A 536 15.15 5.48 23.41
C PRO A 536 16.63 5.86 23.59
N SER A 537 16.86 7.13 23.94
CA SER A 537 18.00 7.70 24.67
C SER A 537 19.29 6.87 24.78
N ARG A 538 20.37 7.42 24.20
CA ARG A 538 21.78 6.99 24.25
C ARG A 538 22.21 6.36 25.60
N THR A 539 22.40 5.06 25.61
CA THR A 539 23.33 4.37 26.51
C THR A 539 24.74 4.38 25.92
N ARG A 540 25.78 4.41 26.77
CA ARG A 540 27.19 4.46 26.33
C ARG A 540 27.51 3.31 25.36
N GLY A 541 27.79 3.66 24.11
CA GLY A 541 28.32 2.75 23.09
C GLY A 541 27.29 2.09 22.16
N ILE A 542 25.99 2.38 22.31
CA ILE A 542 24.91 1.79 21.51
C ILE A 542 24.17 2.91 20.76
N GLU A 543 24.17 2.85 19.43
CA GLU A 543 23.47 3.81 18.56
C GLU A 543 22.27 3.11 17.90
N TYR A 544 21.07 3.67 18.09
CA TYR A 544 19.81 3.20 17.49
C TYR A 544 19.43 4.05 16.28
N LYS A 545 19.10 3.41 15.16
CA LYS A 545 18.67 4.10 13.93
C LYS A 545 17.41 3.51 13.33
N MET A 546 16.47 4.40 13.01
CA MET A 546 15.30 4.07 12.22
C MET A 546 15.72 3.83 10.76
N VAL A 547 15.08 2.86 10.13
CA VAL A 547 15.28 2.58 8.70
C VAL A 547 14.37 3.48 7.90
N VAL A 548 14.97 4.39 7.14
CA VAL A 548 14.31 5.27 6.18
C VAL A 548 14.84 4.89 4.80
N ILE A 549 13.97 4.60 3.84
CA ILE A 549 14.39 4.05 2.53
C ILE A 549 14.99 5.15 1.64
N GLU A 550 14.58 6.41 1.75
CA GLU A 550 15.05 7.48 0.87
C GLU A 550 16.57 7.54 0.62
N PRO A 551 17.44 7.48 1.65
CA PRO A 551 18.88 7.64 1.46
C PRO A 551 19.50 6.57 0.54
N ILE A 552 19.04 5.31 0.59
CA ILE A 552 19.61 4.22 -0.22
C ILE A 552 19.28 4.36 -1.71
N LEU A 553 18.22 5.10 -2.05
CA LEU A 553 17.83 5.37 -3.44
C LEU A 553 18.84 6.31 -4.15
N SER A 554 19.61 7.08 -3.37
CA SER A 554 20.48 8.15 -3.89
C SER A 554 21.99 7.84 -3.88
N ASN A 555 22.41 6.74 -3.25
CA ASN A 555 23.82 6.47 -2.93
C ASN A 555 24.45 5.31 -3.72
N GLY A 556 23.78 4.80 -4.75
CA GLY A 556 24.27 3.70 -5.60
C GLY A 556 24.17 2.28 -5.00
N ILE A 557 23.94 2.16 -3.68
CA ILE A 557 23.73 0.88 -3.01
C ILE A 557 22.42 0.24 -3.49
N GLY A 558 21.36 1.04 -3.67
CA GLY A 558 20.07 0.58 -4.23
C GLY A 558 20.26 -0.19 -5.54
N LYS A 559 20.96 0.42 -6.50
CA LYS A 559 21.29 -0.21 -7.79
C LYS A 559 22.03 -1.55 -7.62
N ALA A 560 23.00 -1.60 -6.71
CA ALA A 560 23.79 -2.81 -6.48
C ALA A 560 22.96 -3.96 -5.88
N VAL A 561 22.08 -3.68 -4.92
CA VAL A 561 21.23 -4.70 -4.28
C VAL A 561 20.13 -5.21 -5.23
N TRP A 562 19.56 -4.35 -6.07
CA TRP A 562 18.59 -4.76 -7.08
C TRP A 562 19.25 -5.57 -8.22
N LYS A 563 20.50 -5.25 -8.58
CA LYS A 563 21.25 -6.12 -9.50
C LYS A 563 21.49 -7.50 -8.90
N PHE A 564 21.92 -7.58 -7.64
CA PHE A 564 22.10 -8.84 -6.91
C PHE A 564 20.81 -9.68 -6.89
N LEU A 565 19.66 -9.06 -6.62
CA LEU A 565 18.40 -9.80 -6.52
C LEU A 565 18.05 -10.50 -7.84
N SER A 566 18.31 -9.88 -8.99
CA SER A 566 18.10 -10.52 -10.30
C SER A 566 18.97 -11.76 -10.47
N GLU A 567 20.27 -11.65 -10.17
CA GLU A 567 21.24 -12.76 -10.30
C GLU A 567 20.96 -13.88 -9.28
N ALA A 568 20.49 -13.53 -8.08
CA ALA A 568 20.22 -14.48 -7.00
C ALA A 568 18.88 -15.23 -7.20
N LEU A 569 17.87 -14.58 -7.79
CA LEU A 569 16.65 -15.26 -8.23
C LEU A 569 16.97 -16.24 -9.38
N GLU A 570 17.78 -15.83 -10.35
CA GLU A 570 18.20 -16.68 -11.47
C GLU A 570 18.94 -17.94 -11.02
N ASN A 571 19.88 -17.80 -10.09
CA ASN A 571 20.65 -18.92 -9.55
C ASN A 571 19.97 -19.64 -8.37
N ARG A 572 18.73 -19.25 -8.02
CA ARG A 572 17.94 -19.80 -6.91
C ARG A 572 18.65 -19.74 -5.54
N SER A 573 19.60 -18.81 -5.38
CA SER A 573 20.26 -18.52 -4.11
C SER A 573 19.46 -17.55 -3.24
N PHE A 574 18.40 -16.97 -3.80
CA PHE A 574 17.41 -16.18 -3.08
C PHE A 574 16.01 -16.78 -3.29
N VAL A 575 15.32 -17.09 -2.20
CA VAL A 575 13.99 -17.69 -2.18
C VAL A 575 12.91 -16.64 -1.92
N PRO A 576 11.89 -16.56 -2.79
CA PRO A 576 10.62 -15.90 -2.50
C PRO A 576 9.97 -16.31 -1.16
N ALA A 577 10.02 -15.48 -0.12
CA ALA A 577 9.34 -15.78 1.15
C ALA A 577 8.89 -14.52 1.90
N PRO A 578 7.79 -14.58 2.67
CA PRO A 578 6.83 -15.70 2.79
C PRO A 578 5.90 -15.78 1.57
N GLU A 579 5.10 -16.84 1.47
CA GLU A 579 4.05 -16.91 0.44
C GLU A 579 3.02 -15.78 0.63
N PRO A 580 2.58 -15.13 -0.47
CA PRO A 580 1.61 -14.05 -0.39
C PRO A 580 0.22 -14.59 -0.05
N LYS A 581 -0.49 -13.91 0.86
CA LYS A 581 -1.93 -14.11 1.06
C LYS A 581 -2.71 -13.12 0.19
N VAL A 582 -3.41 -13.60 -0.82
CA VAL A 582 -4.23 -12.78 -1.72
C VAL A 582 -5.61 -12.56 -1.11
N VAL A 583 -6.06 -11.31 -1.00
CA VAL A 583 -7.38 -10.95 -0.45
C VAL A 583 -8.19 -10.22 -1.50
N GLY A 584 -9.13 -10.94 -2.12
CA GLY A 584 -10.05 -10.39 -3.13
C GLY A 584 -9.37 -9.84 -4.39
N ASN A 585 -10.13 -9.11 -5.22
CA ASN A 585 -9.66 -8.41 -6.40
C ASN A 585 -10.22 -6.99 -6.41
N GLY A 586 -9.39 -5.97 -6.68
CA GLY A 586 -9.83 -4.57 -6.76
C GLY A 586 -9.63 -3.76 -5.47
N LEU A 587 -9.73 -2.43 -5.58
CA LEU A 587 -9.53 -1.50 -4.46
C LEU A 587 -10.66 -1.55 -3.42
N ASP A 588 -11.84 -2.04 -3.80
CA ASP A 588 -12.98 -2.24 -2.92
C ASP A 588 -12.71 -3.28 -1.81
N GLN A 589 -11.73 -4.16 -2.02
CA GLN A 589 -11.33 -5.19 -1.06
C GLN A 589 -10.29 -4.70 -0.04
N LEU A 590 -9.81 -3.45 -0.14
CA LEU A 590 -8.77 -2.93 0.76
C LEU A 590 -9.18 -2.98 2.23
N GLN A 591 -10.42 -2.63 2.53
CA GLN A 591 -10.93 -2.67 3.91
C GLN A 591 -10.92 -4.12 4.46
N HIS A 592 -11.36 -5.08 3.65
CA HIS A 592 -11.31 -6.50 4.01
C HIS A 592 -9.86 -7.00 4.17
N ALA A 593 -8.95 -6.56 3.31
CA ALA A 593 -7.52 -6.88 3.44
C ALA A 593 -6.92 -6.34 4.75
N MET A 594 -7.30 -5.13 5.17
CA MET A 594 -6.88 -4.55 6.46
C MET A 594 -7.44 -5.35 7.65
N GLU A 595 -8.68 -5.83 7.57
CA GLU A 595 -9.29 -6.68 8.59
C GLU A 595 -8.59 -8.04 8.69
N VAL A 596 -8.29 -8.67 7.55
CA VAL A 596 -7.51 -9.92 7.50
C VAL A 596 -6.12 -9.72 8.09
N GLN A 597 -5.46 -8.59 7.81
CA GLN A 597 -4.16 -8.26 8.40
C GLN A 597 -4.26 -8.08 9.92
N LYS A 598 -5.33 -7.44 10.41
CA LYS A 598 -5.55 -7.19 11.85
C LYS A 598 -5.77 -8.47 12.65
N ASN A 599 -6.33 -9.51 12.04
CA ASN A 599 -6.61 -10.80 12.69
C ASN A 599 -5.38 -11.72 12.79
N GLY A 600 -4.20 -11.27 12.33
CA GLY A 600 -2.93 -12.01 12.46
C GLY A 600 -2.75 -13.14 11.42
N THR A 601 -1.50 -13.55 11.21
CA THR A 601 -1.13 -14.71 10.38
C THR A 601 -0.42 -15.74 11.26
N PRO A 602 -0.76 -17.03 11.21
CA PRO A 602 -0.02 -18.07 11.94
C PRO A 602 1.46 -18.11 11.51
N ALA A 603 2.35 -18.48 12.43
CA ALA A 603 3.76 -18.69 12.12
C ALA A 603 3.90 -19.81 11.07
N LEU A 604 4.54 -19.53 9.94
CA LEU A 604 4.90 -20.53 8.93
C LEU A 604 6.16 -21.27 9.36
N ASP A 605 6.08 -22.59 9.49
CA ASP A 605 7.23 -23.49 9.44
C ASP A 605 7.83 -23.45 8.04
N ALA A 606 8.85 -22.63 7.83
CA ALA A 606 9.61 -22.61 6.59
C ALA A 606 10.63 -23.77 6.59
N ASP A 607 10.28 -24.88 5.95
CA ASP A 607 11.18 -26.00 5.65
C ASP A 607 12.20 -25.56 4.58
N ILE A 608 13.28 -24.89 5.02
CA ILE A 608 14.43 -24.58 4.16
C ILE A 608 15.31 -25.84 4.15
N GLY A 609 15.09 -26.71 3.17
CA GLY A 609 15.78 -27.99 3.05
C GLY A 609 17.31 -27.88 3.00
N SER A 610 18.00 -28.40 4.03
CA SER A 610 19.01 -29.48 3.91
C SER A 610 19.65 -29.84 5.26
N ARG A 611 19.40 -31.09 5.71
CA ARG A 611 20.15 -31.92 6.67
C ARG A 611 21.00 -31.22 7.74
N VAL A 612 20.45 -31.07 8.95
CA VAL A 612 21.21 -31.12 10.21
C VAL A 612 20.37 -31.89 11.24
N GLU A 613 20.90 -33.00 11.75
CA GLU A 613 20.27 -33.81 12.80
C GLU A 613 20.13 -33.02 14.11
N ILE A 614 18.95 -33.05 14.71
CA ILE A 614 18.68 -32.55 16.05
C ILE A 614 18.69 -33.75 17.01
N CYS A 615 19.71 -33.85 17.87
CA CYS A 615 19.72 -34.77 19.00
C CYS A 615 18.86 -34.20 20.15
N PRO A 616 17.91 -34.97 20.71
CA PRO A 616 17.19 -34.57 21.92
C PRO A 616 17.95 -35.06 23.17
N THR A 617 18.21 -34.19 24.15
CA THR A 617 18.60 -34.63 25.49
C THR A 617 17.78 -33.97 26.60
N ALA A 618 17.05 -34.86 27.28
CA ALA A 618 16.82 -34.96 28.72
C ALA A 618 16.06 -33.84 29.46
N SER A 619 14.81 -34.16 29.79
CA SER A 619 14.05 -33.61 30.91
C SER A 619 14.75 -33.87 32.26
N GLY A 620 15.07 -32.81 33.00
CA GLY A 620 15.50 -32.86 34.40
C GLY A 620 14.64 -31.94 35.26
N SER A 621 14.11 -32.47 36.36
CA SER A 621 13.34 -31.77 37.39
C SER A 621 14.09 -30.56 37.98
N ARG A 622 13.41 -29.40 38.09
CA ARG A 622 13.97 -28.13 38.57
C ARG A 622 13.86 -28.00 40.10
N GLU A 623 14.96 -27.71 40.79
CA GLU A 623 14.96 -27.30 42.20
C GLU A 623 14.40 -25.88 42.37
N LEU A 624 13.59 -25.65 43.42
CA LEU A 624 12.98 -24.36 43.75
C LEU A 624 14.01 -23.34 44.30
N SER A 625 13.83 -22.09 43.92
CA SER A 625 14.67 -20.93 44.27
C SER A 625 14.48 -20.46 45.73
N PRO A 626 15.45 -19.72 46.30
CA PRO A 626 15.35 -19.13 47.66
C PRO A 626 14.23 -18.09 47.86
N VAL A 627 13.55 -17.67 46.79
CA VAL A 627 12.39 -16.77 46.82
C VAL A 627 11.11 -17.57 46.97
N GLU A 628 11.00 -18.70 46.26
CA GLU A 628 9.88 -19.66 46.39
C GLU A 628 9.80 -20.24 47.82
N ASN A 629 10.95 -20.60 48.39
CA ASN A 629 11.06 -21.02 49.79
C ASN A 629 10.64 -19.94 50.81
N ARG A 630 10.78 -18.64 50.49
CA ARG A 630 10.41 -17.53 51.38
C ARG A 630 8.94 -17.14 51.28
N ILE A 631 8.36 -17.27 50.10
CA ILE A 631 6.92 -17.08 49.88
C ILE A 631 6.15 -18.17 50.63
N GLU A 632 6.57 -19.43 50.52
CA GLU A 632 5.98 -20.54 51.30
C GLU A 632 6.13 -20.34 52.82
N GLN A 633 7.31 -19.91 53.30
CA GLN A 633 7.52 -19.63 54.73
C GLN A 633 6.69 -18.44 55.26
N SER A 634 6.44 -17.42 54.43
CA SER A 634 5.62 -16.26 54.81
C SER A 634 4.11 -16.57 54.87
N MET A 635 3.65 -17.58 54.12
CA MET A 635 2.26 -18.04 54.16
C MET A 635 1.96 -18.97 55.34
N ILE A 636 2.99 -19.51 56.01
CA ILE A 636 2.85 -20.43 57.16
C ILE A 636 2.92 -19.69 58.51
N ALA A 637 3.55 -18.51 58.56
CA ALA A 637 3.82 -17.79 59.80
C ALA A 637 2.96 -16.51 59.93
N ASN A 638 1.75 -16.65 60.51
CA ASN A 638 1.13 -15.70 61.47
C ASN A 638 -0.35 -16.06 61.70
N GLN A 639 -0.61 -17.16 62.42
CA GLN A 639 -1.81 -17.28 63.24
C GLN A 639 -1.45 -16.80 64.64
N THR A 640 -1.48 -15.50 64.90
CA THR A 640 -1.56 -14.96 66.27
C THR A 640 -1.91 -13.48 66.25
N ASP A 641 -2.82 -13.13 67.15
CA ASP A 641 -3.60 -11.90 67.23
C ASP A 641 -2.77 -10.60 67.28
N ASP A 642 -3.01 -9.73 66.30
CA ASP A 642 -3.20 -8.28 66.48
C ASP A 642 -3.61 -7.68 65.13
N ILE A 643 -4.93 -7.59 64.90
CA ILE A 643 -5.52 -7.06 63.67
C ILE A 643 -5.24 -5.56 63.61
N LEU A 644 -4.20 -5.16 62.88
CA LEU A 644 -4.05 -3.77 62.44
C LEU A 644 -5.08 -3.50 61.34
N ASN A 645 -6.20 -2.92 61.73
CA ASN A 645 -7.16 -2.30 60.82
C ASN A 645 -6.43 -1.25 59.95
N PRO A 646 -6.61 -1.18 58.62
CA PRO A 646 -6.04 -0.10 57.82
C PRO A 646 -6.62 1.22 58.33
N MET A 647 -5.81 2.04 58.98
CA MET A 647 -6.19 3.34 59.54
C MET A 647 -6.38 4.41 58.45
N TRP A 648 -7.20 4.14 57.43
CA TRP A 648 -7.53 5.12 56.43
C TRP A 648 -9.02 5.09 56.12
N SER A 649 -9.74 6.01 56.76
CA SER A 649 -10.99 6.57 56.25
C SER A 649 -10.69 8.04 55.97
N PRO A 650 -10.81 8.52 54.72
CA PRO A 650 -10.73 9.95 54.48
C PRO A 650 -11.94 10.60 55.17
N GLU A 651 -11.69 11.43 56.19
CA GLU A 651 -12.68 12.33 56.78
C GLU A 651 -12.96 13.48 55.79
N ASP A 652 -13.56 13.16 54.66
CA ASP A 652 -14.49 14.01 53.90
C ASP A 652 -14.85 13.30 52.58
N PRO A 653 -16.08 12.80 52.41
CA PRO A 653 -16.51 12.21 51.14
C PRO A 653 -16.84 13.36 50.19
N MET A 654 -15.85 13.87 49.45
CA MET A 654 -16.20 14.43 48.14
C MET A 654 -16.77 13.28 47.31
N THR A 655 -18.02 13.45 46.91
CA THR A 655 -18.83 12.55 46.10
C THR A 655 -18.05 12.02 44.89
N PHE A 656 -17.47 10.83 45.05
CA PHE A 656 -16.53 10.18 44.13
C PHE A 656 -17.12 9.92 42.73
N SER A 657 -18.46 9.97 42.61
CA SER A 657 -19.18 9.89 41.33
C SER A 657 -19.05 11.15 40.47
N GLN A 658 -18.66 12.32 41.01
CA GLN A 658 -18.64 13.58 40.25
C GLN A 658 -17.24 13.97 39.76
N ALA A 659 -16.17 13.35 40.28
CA ALA A 659 -14.78 13.72 39.92
C ALA A 659 -14.30 13.12 38.58
N TRP A 660 -14.99 12.09 38.08
CA TRP A 660 -14.59 11.33 36.89
C TRP A 660 -15.75 11.08 35.92
N ASP A 661 -16.70 12.02 35.81
CA ASP A 661 -17.77 11.93 34.81
C ASP A 661 -17.19 11.88 33.38
N PHE A 662 -17.36 10.73 32.72
CA PHE A 662 -17.04 10.54 31.30
C PHE A 662 -18.27 10.92 30.45
N PRO A 663 -18.13 11.66 29.34
CA PRO A 663 -19.24 11.83 28.40
C PRO A 663 -19.54 10.46 27.77
N GLN A 664 -20.73 9.93 28.00
CA GLN A 664 -21.24 8.79 27.24
C GLN A 664 -21.27 9.16 25.76
N ALA A 665 -20.51 8.43 24.94
CA ALA A 665 -20.74 8.42 23.50
C ALA A 665 -22.15 7.87 23.26
N ALA A 666 -22.95 8.61 22.52
CA ALA A 666 -24.37 8.33 22.30
C ALA A 666 -24.60 6.95 21.66
N SER A 667 -25.03 5.97 22.45
CA SER A 667 -25.77 4.79 21.99
C SER A 667 -27.12 4.76 22.69
N GLY A 668 -28.20 4.84 21.92
CA GLY A 668 -29.54 5.09 22.43
C GLY A 668 -30.20 3.94 23.21
N ARG A 669 -31.12 4.36 24.10
CA ARG A 669 -32.13 3.62 24.91
C ARG A 669 -31.53 2.83 26.08
N VAL A 670 -31.93 3.02 27.34
CA VAL A 670 -33.27 2.74 27.92
C VAL A 670 -33.51 3.53 29.23
N CYS A 671 -34.79 3.78 29.54
CA CYS A 671 -35.37 4.54 30.64
C CYS A 671 -34.96 4.15 32.09
N LEU A 672 -34.95 5.16 32.96
CA LEU A 672 -34.97 5.05 34.43
C LEU A 672 -36.39 4.72 34.96
N PRO A 673 -36.47 4.09 36.15
CA PRO A 673 -37.44 4.56 37.14
C PRO A 673 -36.84 4.80 38.54
N SER A 674 -37.59 5.60 39.29
CA SER A 674 -37.27 6.29 40.52
C SER A 674 -37.36 5.46 41.83
N SER A 675 -36.83 6.10 42.89
CA SER A 675 -37.21 6.04 44.31
C SER A 675 -36.69 4.90 45.22
N ALA A 676 -35.79 5.33 46.11
CA ALA A 676 -35.80 5.17 47.58
C ALA A 676 -35.58 3.81 48.27
N ASP A 677 -35.60 2.66 47.58
CA ASP A 677 -35.39 1.35 48.25
C ASP A 677 -33.97 0.76 48.10
N THR A 678 -33.03 1.53 47.54
CA THR A 678 -31.71 1.01 47.12
C THR A 678 -30.61 1.13 48.16
N PHE A 679 -30.79 1.84 49.29
CA PHE A 679 -29.67 2.07 50.21
C PHE A 679 -29.22 0.79 50.96
N THR A 680 -30.14 -0.12 51.27
CA THR A 680 -29.83 -1.35 52.02
C THR A 680 -29.38 -2.51 51.13
N THR A 681 -29.80 -2.55 49.86
CA THR A 681 -29.39 -3.57 48.88
C THR A 681 -28.06 -3.27 48.19
N THR A 682 -27.62 -2.00 48.18
CA THR A 682 -26.34 -1.60 47.58
C THR A 682 -25.13 -2.05 48.40
N LEU A 683 -25.26 -2.10 49.74
CA LEU A 683 -24.20 -2.60 50.63
C LEU A 683 -23.92 -4.10 50.44
N LEU A 684 -24.97 -4.92 50.29
CA LEU A 684 -24.84 -6.36 50.01
C LEU A 684 -24.40 -6.67 48.56
N ARG A 685 -24.66 -5.79 47.59
CA ARG A 685 -24.14 -5.90 46.21
C ARG A 685 -22.66 -5.48 46.10
N LEU A 686 -22.21 -4.52 46.89
CA LEU A 686 -20.80 -4.09 46.93
C LEU A 686 -19.87 -5.12 47.58
N GLU A 687 -20.33 -5.87 48.58
CA GLU A 687 -19.53 -6.96 49.17
C GLU A 687 -19.41 -8.18 48.24
N ARG A 688 -20.40 -8.43 47.36
CA ARG A 688 -20.30 -9.50 46.35
C ARG A 688 -19.33 -9.18 45.21
N ARG A 689 -19.32 -7.95 44.68
CA ARG A 689 -18.39 -7.55 43.59
C ARG A 689 -16.91 -7.52 44.00
N VAL A 690 -16.63 -7.30 45.29
CA VAL A 690 -15.26 -7.31 45.82
C VAL A 690 -14.62 -8.71 45.76
N LEU A 691 -15.41 -9.77 45.96
CA LEU A 691 -14.93 -11.15 45.83
C LEU A 691 -14.82 -11.61 44.36
N GLU A 692 -15.52 -10.95 43.43
CA GLU A 692 -15.44 -11.25 41.99
C GLU A 692 -14.18 -10.64 41.32
N PHE A 693 -13.65 -9.53 41.84
CA PHE A 693 -12.52 -8.84 41.22
C PHE A 693 -11.17 -9.55 41.49
N TRP A 694 -10.88 -9.97 42.73
CA TRP A 694 -9.72 -10.82 43.12
C TRP A 694 -10.17 -12.06 43.94
N PRO A 695 -10.78 -13.07 43.33
CA PRO A 695 -11.24 -14.27 44.05
C PRO A 695 -10.10 -15.18 44.55
N ARG A 696 -8.85 -14.89 44.17
CA ARG A 696 -7.70 -15.81 44.22
C ARG A 696 -6.66 -15.42 45.28
N VAL A 697 -7.09 -15.17 46.50
CA VAL A 697 -6.19 -14.80 47.62
C VAL A 697 -5.11 -15.86 47.86
N HIS A 698 -5.41 -17.14 47.60
CA HIS A 698 -4.51 -18.27 47.84
C HIS A 698 -3.67 -18.69 46.62
N ASP A 699 -3.69 -17.95 45.51
CA ASP A 699 -2.96 -18.26 44.28
C ASP A 699 -1.49 -17.83 44.37
N SER A 700 -0.69 -18.68 45.01
CA SER A 700 0.74 -18.43 45.27
C SER A 700 1.57 -18.23 44.00
N GLU A 701 1.15 -18.79 42.88
CA GLU A 701 1.84 -18.67 41.59
C GLU A 701 1.66 -17.26 41.00
N SER A 702 0.42 -16.75 40.96
CA SER A 702 0.11 -15.40 40.47
C SER A 702 0.71 -14.31 41.37
N TRP A 703 0.63 -14.48 42.69
CA TRP A 703 1.25 -13.53 43.62
C TRP A 703 2.78 -13.59 43.59
N GLY A 704 3.34 -14.80 43.41
CA GLY A 704 4.76 -15.00 43.16
C GLY A 704 5.23 -14.32 41.87
N PHE A 705 4.41 -14.35 40.81
CA PHE A 705 4.66 -13.60 39.58
C PHE A 705 4.70 -12.09 39.85
N CYS A 706 3.67 -11.54 40.49
CA CYS A 706 3.62 -10.10 40.81
C CYS A 706 4.84 -9.65 41.61
N MET A 707 5.25 -10.43 42.61
CA MET A 707 6.43 -10.13 43.43
C MET A 707 7.75 -10.19 42.65
N ARG A 708 7.90 -11.15 41.72
CA ARG A 708 9.06 -11.22 40.83
C ARG A 708 9.11 -10.01 39.88
N THR A 709 7.97 -9.59 39.35
CA THR A 709 7.85 -8.41 38.50
C THR A 709 8.17 -7.12 39.26
N PHE A 710 7.73 -6.97 40.51
CA PHE A 710 8.15 -5.82 41.32
C PHE A 710 9.65 -5.83 41.60
N LEU A 711 10.24 -7.00 41.87
CA LEU A 711 11.68 -7.11 42.08
C LEU A 711 12.47 -6.74 40.82
N SER A 712 12.00 -7.09 39.63
CA SER A 712 12.67 -6.68 38.39
C SER A 712 12.64 -5.17 38.18
N TYR A 713 11.70 -4.43 38.79
CA TYR A 713 11.70 -2.97 38.75
C TYR A 713 12.87 -2.35 39.50
N VAL A 714 13.37 -3.03 40.55
CA VAL A 714 14.59 -2.61 41.27
C VAL A 714 15.81 -2.79 40.38
N ASP A 715 15.91 -3.91 39.67
CA ASP A 715 17.00 -4.16 38.73
C ASP A 715 16.95 -3.18 37.56
N HIS A 716 15.78 -2.97 36.96
CA HIS A 716 15.59 -2.01 35.89
C HIS A 716 15.94 -0.58 36.32
N PHE A 717 15.53 -0.16 37.53
CA PHE A 717 15.88 1.16 38.06
C PHE A 717 17.38 1.35 38.27
N LEU A 718 18.10 0.31 38.67
CA LEU A 718 19.57 0.38 38.78
C LEU A 718 20.26 0.51 37.43
N ASP A 719 19.64 -0.02 36.38
CA ASP A 719 20.19 0.00 35.02
C ASP A 719 19.82 1.30 34.27
N THR A 720 18.63 1.87 34.51
CA THR A 720 18.07 3.00 33.72
C THR A 720 17.82 4.29 34.51
N GLY A 721 17.79 4.23 35.84
CA GLY A 721 17.44 5.38 36.70
C GLY A 721 15.95 5.73 36.74
N ALA A 722 15.08 4.93 36.11
CA ALA A 722 13.62 5.04 36.17
C ALA A 722 12.97 3.65 36.30
N MET A 723 11.69 3.57 36.67
CA MET A 723 10.95 2.30 36.59
C MET A 723 10.50 2.03 35.14
N PRO A 724 10.31 0.77 34.70
CA PRO A 724 10.14 0.42 33.28
C PRO A 724 8.88 1.00 32.61
N PHE A 725 7.92 1.46 33.41
CA PHE A 725 6.67 2.08 32.96
C PHE A 725 6.68 3.62 33.02
N LEU A 726 7.81 4.24 33.39
CA LEU A 726 8.00 5.69 33.46
C LEU A 726 8.95 6.14 32.36
N ARG A 727 8.57 7.16 31.57
CA ARG A 727 9.45 7.73 30.55
C ARG A 727 10.27 8.88 31.13
N GLN A 728 11.59 8.88 30.90
CA GLN A 728 12.42 10.07 31.15
C GLN A 728 12.08 11.15 30.12
N LEU A 729 11.59 12.29 30.59
CA LEU A 729 11.43 13.50 29.78
C LEU A 729 12.79 14.00 29.30
N LEU A 730 12.85 14.40 28.02
CA LEU A 730 14.03 14.61 27.17
C LEU A 730 15.10 15.61 27.66
N ASP A 731 14.93 16.23 28.82
CA ASP A 731 15.76 17.36 29.27
C ASP A 731 16.46 17.17 30.63
N ARG A 732 16.49 15.95 31.19
CA ARG A 732 17.34 15.69 32.36
C ARG A 732 18.80 15.63 31.92
N THR A 733 19.51 16.73 32.17
CA THR A 733 20.97 16.75 32.36
C THR A 733 21.39 15.52 33.16
N SER A 734 22.56 14.94 32.83
CA SER A 734 23.06 13.59 33.12
C SER A 734 23.07 13.07 34.58
N ASP A 735 22.44 13.76 35.53
CA ASP A 735 22.44 13.45 36.96
C ASP A 735 21.04 13.06 37.48
N LEU A 736 20.96 11.94 38.21
CA LEU A 736 19.75 11.56 38.96
C LEU A 736 19.38 12.63 40.00
N PRO A 737 18.09 12.99 40.14
CA PRO A 737 17.60 13.86 41.21
C PRO A 737 18.03 13.35 42.60
N PRO A 738 18.23 14.24 43.59
CA PRO A 738 18.73 13.85 44.92
C PRO A 738 17.97 12.68 45.56
N LEU A 739 16.64 12.67 45.46
CA LEU A 739 15.79 11.61 46.00
C LEU A 739 15.99 10.26 45.31
N LEU A 740 16.05 10.26 43.98
CA LEU A 740 16.29 9.03 43.21
C LEU A 740 17.73 8.54 43.34
N ARG A 741 18.70 9.44 43.53
CA ARG A 741 20.10 9.08 43.78
C ARG A 741 20.28 8.36 45.12
N GLU A 742 19.57 8.81 46.15
CA GLU A 742 19.53 8.11 47.44
C GLU A 742 18.86 6.74 47.31
N ALA A 743 17.72 6.68 46.60
CA ALA A 743 17.04 5.41 46.32
C ALA A 743 17.93 4.43 45.55
N TYR A 744 18.71 4.93 44.58
CA TYR A 744 19.69 4.15 43.82
C TYR A 744 20.72 3.49 44.74
N GLY A 745 21.23 4.22 45.73
CA GLY A 745 22.15 3.68 46.73
C GLY A 745 21.55 2.54 47.56
N VAL A 746 20.29 2.67 47.98
CA VAL A 746 19.57 1.63 48.73
C VAL A 746 19.29 0.40 47.86
N CYS A 747 18.84 0.59 46.61
CA CYS A 747 18.63 -0.48 45.64
C CYS A 747 19.93 -1.23 45.32
N ALA A 748 21.03 -0.51 45.12
CA ALA A 748 22.33 -1.10 44.80
C ALA A 748 22.86 -1.93 45.98
N ALA A 749 22.69 -1.44 47.20
CA ALA A 749 23.05 -2.16 48.41
C ALA A 749 22.22 -3.44 48.60
N TYR A 750 20.92 -3.40 48.26
CA TYR A 750 20.07 -4.59 48.26
C TYR A 750 20.58 -5.65 47.26
N ARG A 751 20.88 -5.28 46.00
CA ARG A 751 21.37 -6.18 44.96
C ARG A 751 22.76 -6.77 45.26
N ALA A 752 23.65 -5.99 45.86
CA ALA A 752 25.02 -6.41 46.14
C ALA A 752 25.15 -7.38 47.34
N CYS A 753 24.11 -7.49 48.19
CA CYS A 753 24.20 -8.24 49.45
C CYS A 753 23.67 -9.69 49.34
N LYS A 754 24.50 -10.67 49.70
CA LYS A 754 24.08 -12.07 49.93
C LYS A 754 23.14 -12.18 51.17
N PRO A 755 22.30 -13.24 51.28
CA PRO A 755 21.26 -13.38 52.31
C PRO A 755 21.68 -13.19 53.79
N ALA A 756 22.98 -13.30 54.11
CA ALA A 756 23.51 -13.17 55.47
C ALA A 756 23.67 -11.71 55.96
N LYS A 757 23.38 -10.67 55.15
CA LYS A 757 23.55 -9.24 55.50
C LYS A 757 22.24 -8.46 55.69
N LYS A 758 21.20 -9.10 56.26
CA LYS A 758 19.91 -8.45 56.63
C LYS A 758 20.03 -7.10 57.38
N PRO A 759 20.97 -6.93 58.34
CA PRO A 759 21.07 -5.68 59.11
C PRO A 759 21.53 -4.46 58.29
N PHE A 760 22.30 -4.67 57.21
CA PHE A 760 22.98 -3.58 56.51
C PHE A 760 22.04 -2.80 55.58
N TYR A 761 21.27 -3.48 54.72
CA TYR A 761 20.29 -2.75 53.90
C TYR A 761 19.08 -2.29 54.71
N HIS A 762 18.76 -2.93 55.85
CA HIS A 762 17.75 -2.40 56.79
C HIS A 762 18.15 -1.03 57.33
N GLN A 763 19.42 -0.84 57.72
CA GLN A 763 19.95 0.47 58.13
C GLN A 763 19.88 1.50 57.00
N LEU A 764 20.26 1.13 55.77
CA LEU A 764 20.22 2.02 54.61
C LEU A 764 18.78 2.40 54.21
N LEU A 765 17.85 1.44 54.24
CA LEU A 765 16.44 1.69 53.98
C LEU A 765 15.86 2.63 55.04
N ASN A 766 16.15 2.39 56.33
CA ASN A 766 15.70 3.25 57.42
C ASN A 766 16.28 4.67 57.30
N ALA A 767 17.55 4.81 56.91
CA ALA A 767 18.16 6.11 56.64
C ALA A 767 17.47 6.84 55.48
N GLY A 768 17.23 6.14 54.36
CA GLY A 768 16.55 6.71 53.19
C GLY A 768 15.12 7.16 53.47
N VAL A 769 14.35 6.38 54.24
CA VAL A 769 12.99 6.75 54.65
C VAL A 769 13.00 7.99 55.58
N ASN A 770 13.94 8.05 56.53
CA ASN A 770 14.05 9.18 57.45
C ASN A 770 14.51 10.47 56.77
N ASN A 771 15.43 10.38 55.82
CA ASN A 771 15.90 11.54 55.05
C ASN A 771 14.77 12.11 54.19
N MET A 772 13.98 11.26 53.54
CA MET A 772 12.83 11.68 52.75
C MET A 772 11.68 12.29 53.59
N SER A 773 11.54 11.84 54.84
CA SER A 773 10.60 12.43 55.80
C SER A 773 11.00 13.83 56.26
N ARG A 774 12.29 14.19 56.19
CA ARG A 774 12.80 15.52 56.54
C ARG A 774 12.79 16.50 55.36
N SER A 775 12.72 15.99 54.13
CA SER A 775 12.87 16.77 52.89
C SER A 775 11.55 17.10 52.20
N THR A 776 10.43 17.29 52.92
CA THR A 776 9.11 17.56 52.33
C THR A 776 9.13 18.89 51.55
N PRO A 777 8.95 18.89 50.22
CA PRO A 777 8.99 20.13 49.43
C PRO A 777 7.72 20.95 49.70
N THR A 778 7.87 22.24 49.97
CA THR A 778 6.75 23.18 50.15
C THR A 778 6.01 23.50 48.85
N HIS A 779 6.63 23.26 47.68
CA HIS A 779 6.02 23.36 46.35
C HIS A 779 6.73 22.39 45.38
N ALA A 780 6.33 21.13 45.34
CA ALA A 780 6.79 20.22 44.28
C ALA A 780 5.91 20.37 43.04
N ASP A 781 6.54 20.41 41.86
CA ASP A 781 5.85 20.23 40.59
C ASP A 781 5.47 18.75 40.37
N LEU A 782 4.68 18.46 39.34
CA LEU A 782 4.16 17.10 39.08
C LEU A 782 5.30 16.08 38.93
N GLN A 783 6.41 16.49 38.32
CA GLN A 783 7.61 15.67 38.17
C GLN A 783 8.32 15.37 39.49
N GLY A 784 8.46 16.37 40.38
CA GLY A 784 9.06 16.18 41.70
C GLY A 784 8.24 15.24 42.58
N GLN A 785 6.91 15.28 42.48
CA GLN A 785 6.05 14.31 43.16
C GLN A 785 6.16 12.91 42.55
N LEU A 786 6.28 12.80 41.23
CA LEU A 786 6.49 11.53 40.54
C LEU A 786 7.79 10.85 41.02
N ASP A 787 8.90 11.60 41.09
CA ASP A 787 10.19 11.08 41.61
C ASP A 787 10.07 10.60 43.07
N ARG A 788 9.32 11.35 43.90
CA ARG A 788 9.09 11.02 45.32
C ARG A 788 8.31 9.71 45.47
N VAL A 789 7.20 9.55 44.76
CA VAL A 789 6.39 8.33 44.80
C VAL A 789 7.17 7.15 44.21
N GLN A 790 7.95 7.37 43.15
CA GLN A 790 8.81 6.34 42.57
C GLN A 790 9.81 5.77 43.60
N ALA A 791 10.51 6.64 44.33
CA ALA A 791 11.44 6.22 45.38
C ALA A 791 10.74 5.48 46.52
N LEU A 792 9.55 5.93 46.94
CA LEU A 792 8.75 5.27 47.99
C LEU A 792 8.27 3.87 47.57
N VAL A 793 7.86 3.69 46.30
CA VAL A 793 7.50 2.38 45.76
C VAL A 793 8.69 1.44 45.78
N LEU A 794 9.88 1.89 45.35
CA LEU A 794 11.12 1.09 45.39
C LEU A 794 11.50 0.68 46.82
N TYR A 795 11.41 1.59 47.78
CA TYR A 795 11.61 1.30 49.21
C TYR A 795 10.60 0.27 49.73
N TYR A 796 9.35 0.36 49.30
CA TYR A 796 8.32 -0.60 49.68
C TYR A 796 8.63 -1.98 49.12
N ILE A 797 8.99 -2.09 47.83
CA ILE A 797 9.39 -3.36 47.19
C ILE A 797 10.58 -4.00 47.92
N ILE A 798 11.61 -3.21 48.25
CA ILE A 798 12.79 -3.69 49.00
C ILE A 798 12.41 -4.13 50.41
N TYR A 799 11.51 -3.41 51.08
CA TYR A 799 11.00 -3.82 52.39
C TYR A 799 10.35 -5.20 52.32
N LEU A 800 9.48 -5.42 51.33
CA LEU A 800 8.76 -6.68 51.12
C LEU A 800 9.72 -7.83 50.80
N ALA A 801 10.56 -7.68 49.78
CA ALA A 801 11.46 -8.73 49.33
C ALA A 801 12.67 -8.95 50.24
N GLY A 802 13.01 -7.94 51.05
CA GLY A 802 14.08 -7.99 52.03
C GLY A 802 13.73 -8.81 53.27
N GLY A 803 12.47 -9.20 53.49
CA GLY A 803 12.07 -9.93 54.71
C GLY A 803 12.44 -9.17 55.99
N ILE A 804 12.26 -7.84 55.97
CA ILE A 804 12.43 -6.95 57.11
C ILE A 804 11.18 -7.07 57.99
N SER A 805 11.37 -7.23 59.30
CA SER A 805 10.27 -7.36 60.29
C SER A 805 10.16 -6.14 61.20
N ASP A 806 10.41 -4.95 60.67
CA ASP A 806 10.38 -3.66 61.38
C ASP A 806 9.03 -2.97 61.18
N LYS A 807 8.07 -3.30 62.06
CA LYS A 807 6.69 -2.78 61.99
C LYS A 807 6.63 -1.24 62.04
N PRO A 808 7.40 -0.52 62.89
CA PRO A 808 7.46 0.94 62.85
C PRO A 808 7.90 1.50 61.49
N LEU A 809 8.97 0.96 60.90
CA LEU A 809 9.47 1.41 59.60
C LEU A 809 8.43 1.21 58.49
N LEU A 810 7.75 0.05 58.49
CA LEU A 810 6.66 -0.23 57.54
C LEU A 810 5.51 0.77 57.67
N ARG A 811 5.09 1.09 58.91
CA ARG A 811 4.01 2.07 59.15
C ARG A 811 4.39 3.46 58.65
N GLN A 812 5.64 3.86 58.85
CA GLN A 812 6.14 5.15 58.36
C GLN A 812 6.16 5.17 56.83
N LEU A 813 6.69 4.13 56.21
CA LEU A 813 6.78 3.99 54.76
C LEU A 813 5.40 3.94 54.08
N ASP A 814 4.45 3.18 54.63
CA ASP A 814 3.09 3.07 54.10
C ASP A 814 2.34 4.41 54.17
N ARG A 815 2.47 5.16 55.28
CA ARG A 815 1.88 6.52 55.40
C ARG A 815 2.46 7.48 54.38
N MET A 816 3.79 7.47 54.20
CA MET A 816 4.46 8.34 53.24
C MET A 816 4.07 8.01 51.80
N LEU A 817 3.99 6.72 51.46
CA LEU A 817 3.56 6.27 50.14
C LEU A 817 2.09 6.62 49.90
N ALA A 818 1.20 6.38 50.86
CA ALA A 818 -0.22 6.74 50.75
C ALA A 818 -0.43 8.25 50.51
N GLN A 819 0.25 9.09 51.30
CA GLN A 819 0.16 10.54 51.15
C GLN A 819 0.72 11.00 49.80
N GLY A 820 1.89 10.49 49.40
CA GLY A 820 2.51 10.84 48.13
C GLY A 820 1.64 10.44 46.93
N THR A 821 1.00 9.27 46.99
CA THR A 821 0.09 8.81 45.93
C THR A 821 -1.16 9.68 45.81
N ALA A 822 -1.77 10.06 46.93
CA ALA A 822 -2.92 10.98 46.92
C ALA A 822 -2.55 12.40 46.43
N ASP A 823 -1.34 12.88 46.72
CA ASP A 823 -0.84 14.15 46.21
C ASP A 823 -0.63 14.08 44.68
N LEU A 824 -0.04 12.97 44.21
CA LEU A 824 0.19 12.72 42.78
C LEU A 824 -1.12 12.60 41.99
N GLU A 825 -2.15 11.94 42.55
CA GLU A 825 -3.50 11.87 41.98
C GLU A 825 -4.12 13.26 41.80
N ARG A 826 -4.07 14.12 42.83
CA ARG A 826 -4.62 15.48 42.76
C ARG A 826 -3.91 16.32 41.70
N MET A 827 -2.60 16.17 41.57
CA MET A 827 -1.79 16.93 40.61
C MET A 827 -1.96 16.43 39.18
N GLU A 828 -2.08 15.12 38.95
CA GLU A 828 -2.42 14.54 37.64
C GLU A 828 -3.80 15.03 37.18
N LEU A 829 -4.80 15.00 38.07
CA LEU A 829 -6.15 15.47 37.77
C LEU A 829 -6.18 16.95 37.38
N ALA A 830 -5.48 17.81 38.13
CA ALA A 830 -5.38 19.23 37.83
C ALA A 830 -4.65 19.52 36.50
N SER A 831 -3.57 18.79 36.22
CA SER A 831 -2.81 18.90 34.98
C SER A 831 -3.65 18.50 33.76
N ARG A 832 -4.40 17.39 33.87
CA ARG A 832 -5.31 16.89 32.82
C ARG A 832 -6.46 17.86 32.50
N GLN A 833 -7.00 18.54 33.51
CA GLN A 833 -8.05 19.55 33.32
C GLN A 833 -7.52 20.82 32.63
N THR A 834 -6.29 21.23 32.97
CA THR A 834 -5.64 22.41 32.39
C THR A 834 -5.29 22.18 30.91
N ALA A 835 -4.78 21.00 30.56
CA ALA A 835 -4.47 20.62 29.17
C ALA A 835 -5.71 20.57 28.26
N ARG A 836 -6.89 20.22 28.80
CA ARG A 836 -8.18 20.23 28.09
C ARG A 836 -8.74 21.63 27.83
N TYR A 837 -8.40 22.62 28.67
CA TYR A 837 -8.85 24.00 28.52
C TYR A 837 -8.01 24.76 27.47
N MET A 838 -6.70 24.50 27.43
CA MET A 838 -5.78 25.10 26.44
C MET A 838 -6.03 24.62 25.00
N THR A 839 -6.51 23.38 24.82
CA THR A 839 -6.86 22.81 23.51
C THR A 839 -8.11 23.46 22.87
N GLN A 840 -8.92 24.21 23.63
CA GLN A 840 -10.09 24.92 23.11
C GLN A 840 -9.83 26.38 22.71
N LEU A 841 -8.68 26.96 23.09
CA LEU A 841 -8.47 28.41 23.00
C LEU A 841 -7.30 28.87 22.11
N ASP A 842 -6.30 28.05 21.76
CA ASP A 842 -5.21 28.49 20.89
C ASP A 842 -4.54 27.36 20.08
N SER A 843 -4.40 27.55 18.77
CA SER A 843 -3.86 26.57 17.80
C SER A 843 -2.39 26.80 17.40
N HIS A 844 -1.60 27.58 18.14
CA HIS A 844 -0.31 28.10 17.63
C HIS A 844 0.92 28.03 18.55
N LEU A 845 1.00 27.11 19.52
CA LEU A 845 2.26 26.86 20.26
C LEU A 845 2.77 25.42 20.09
N PRO A 846 3.74 25.17 19.19
CA PRO A 846 4.35 23.86 19.00
C PRO A 846 5.54 23.69 19.96
N GLY A 847 5.35 22.96 21.06
CA GLY A 847 6.48 22.54 21.90
C GLY A 847 6.19 22.10 23.34
N SER A 848 5.07 22.50 23.95
CA SER A 848 4.77 22.17 25.36
C SER A 848 3.84 20.97 25.56
N HIS A 849 3.05 20.59 24.56
CA HIS A 849 2.03 19.55 24.70
C HIS A 849 2.57 18.13 24.93
N LEU A 850 3.72 17.79 24.34
CA LEU A 850 4.30 16.44 24.39
C LEU A 850 4.78 16.04 25.79
N ASN A 851 5.30 17.01 26.54
CA ASN A 851 5.85 16.77 27.88
C ASN A 851 4.73 16.58 28.93
N ASP A 852 3.62 17.28 28.77
CA ASP A 852 2.53 17.29 29.75
C ASP A 852 1.72 15.97 29.76
N TRP A 853 1.43 15.39 28.58
CA TRP A 853 0.68 14.13 28.53
C TRP A 853 1.54 12.93 28.96
N VAL A 854 2.83 12.91 28.59
CA VAL A 854 3.81 11.90 29.00
C VAL A 854 3.94 11.85 30.52
N LEU A 855 3.95 13.03 31.14
CA LEU A 855 4.03 13.17 32.59
C LEU A 855 2.74 12.70 33.28
N CYS A 856 1.57 13.02 32.73
CA CYS A 856 0.28 12.54 33.23
C CYS A 856 0.11 11.02 33.06
N GLU A 857 0.55 10.42 31.95
CA GLU A 857 0.55 8.96 31.75
C GLU A 857 1.48 8.27 32.74
N SER A 858 2.69 8.81 32.93
CA SER A 858 3.66 8.28 33.89
C SER A 858 3.12 8.38 35.32
N ALA A 859 2.44 9.47 35.66
CA ALA A 859 1.76 9.62 36.95
C ALA A 859 0.65 8.58 37.14
N ARG A 860 -0.24 8.37 36.16
CA ARG A 860 -1.33 7.37 36.24
C ARG A 860 -0.80 5.94 36.41
N ARG A 861 0.23 5.55 35.66
CA ARG A 861 0.86 4.22 35.82
C ARG A 861 1.50 4.07 37.20
N LEU A 862 2.19 5.10 37.71
CA LEU A 862 2.81 5.07 39.03
C LEU A 862 1.79 5.01 40.17
N ILE A 863 0.69 5.77 40.08
CA ILE A 863 -0.44 5.71 41.01
C ILE A 863 -0.96 4.27 41.07
N MET A 864 -1.22 3.66 39.91
CA MET A 864 -1.69 2.27 39.83
C MET A 864 -0.72 1.28 40.51
N ILE A 865 0.58 1.36 40.19
CA ILE A 865 1.59 0.48 40.82
C ILE A 865 1.70 0.72 42.33
N SER A 866 1.56 1.96 42.80
CA SER A 866 1.59 2.26 44.23
C SER A 866 0.47 1.54 44.99
N TYR A 867 -0.76 1.57 44.49
CA TYR A 867 -1.86 0.80 45.10
C TYR A 867 -1.64 -0.70 44.94
N LEU A 868 -1.15 -1.14 43.77
CA LEU A 868 -0.97 -2.56 43.48
C LEU A 868 0.09 -3.21 44.40
N VAL A 869 1.22 -2.56 44.64
CA VAL A 869 2.28 -3.07 45.53
C VAL A 869 1.77 -3.20 46.98
N ARG A 870 0.99 -2.23 47.46
CA ARG A 870 0.37 -2.26 48.80
C ARG A 870 -0.72 -3.34 48.88
N ALA A 871 -1.50 -3.51 47.83
CA ALA A 871 -2.53 -4.54 47.71
C ALA A 871 -1.92 -5.95 47.69
N VAL A 872 -0.88 -6.18 46.88
CA VAL A 872 -0.17 -7.46 46.82
C VAL A 872 0.47 -7.79 48.17
N HIS A 873 1.09 -6.81 48.84
CA HIS A 873 1.57 -7.01 50.21
C HIS A 873 0.46 -7.44 51.16
N SER A 874 -0.69 -6.75 51.12
CA SER A 874 -1.84 -7.09 51.97
C SER A 874 -2.34 -8.51 51.73
N VAL A 875 -2.41 -8.95 50.47
CA VAL A 875 -2.81 -10.32 50.11
C VAL A 875 -1.78 -11.34 50.58
N VAL A 876 -0.50 -11.12 50.29
CA VAL A 876 0.57 -12.07 50.63
C VAL A 876 0.73 -12.22 52.15
N GLN A 877 0.63 -11.12 52.91
CA GLN A 877 0.88 -11.12 54.35
C GLN A 877 -0.37 -11.46 55.18
N PHE A 878 -1.55 -10.94 54.79
CA PHE A 878 -2.77 -11.02 55.60
C PHE A 878 -3.89 -11.82 54.94
N GLN A 879 -3.69 -12.34 53.73
CA GLN A 879 -4.71 -13.07 52.96
C GLN A 879 -6.01 -12.26 52.83
N ARG A 880 -5.90 -10.93 52.72
CA ARG A 880 -7.01 -9.99 52.56
C ARG A 880 -6.53 -8.72 51.85
N CYS A 881 -7.36 -8.14 50.99
CA CYS A 881 -7.07 -6.86 50.33
C CYS A 881 -8.22 -5.86 50.49
N ASP A 882 -7.99 -4.80 51.26
CA ASP A 882 -8.97 -3.71 51.41
C ASP A 882 -8.84 -2.61 50.32
N PHE A 883 -7.76 -2.64 49.53
CA PHE A 883 -7.47 -1.66 48.46
C PHE A 883 -8.27 -1.88 47.17
N ILE A 884 -8.93 -3.02 47.05
CA ILE A 884 -9.59 -3.46 45.81
C ILE A 884 -10.71 -2.54 45.34
N LYS A 885 -11.44 -1.91 46.28
CA LYS A 885 -12.48 -0.92 45.99
C LYS A 885 -11.93 0.35 45.34
N TYR A 886 -10.68 0.69 45.64
CA TYR A 886 -10.00 1.86 45.08
C TYR A 886 -9.36 1.51 43.74
N LEU A 887 -8.67 0.36 43.66
CA LEU A 887 -8.01 -0.12 42.45
C LEU A 887 -8.96 -0.20 41.24
N GLY A 888 -10.16 -0.75 41.40
CA GLY A 888 -11.12 -0.95 40.30
C GLY A 888 -11.54 0.35 39.59
N ALA A 889 -11.57 1.48 40.33
CA ALA A 889 -11.97 2.78 39.80
C ALA A 889 -10.81 3.60 39.22
N LEU A 890 -9.56 3.16 39.38
CA LEU A 890 -8.41 3.93 38.91
C LEU A 890 -8.33 3.94 37.37
N PRO A 891 -7.89 5.07 36.78
CA PRO A 891 -7.81 5.21 35.33
C PRO A 891 -6.66 4.38 34.73
N VAL A 892 -6.98 3.59 33.70
CA VAL A 892 -6.04 2.79 32.91
C VAL A 892 -6.14 3.19 31.45
N SER A 893 -4.99 3.43 30.81
CA SER A 893 -4.94 3.65 29.37
C SER A 893 -5.18 2.35 28.62
N THR A 894 -6.12 2.34 27.68
CA THR A 894 -6.36 1.24 26.74
C THR A 894 -5.21 1.06 25.76
N LYS A 895 -4.51 2.17 25.45
CA LYS A 895 -3.35 2.20 24.55
C LYS A 895 -2.04 2.03 25.33
N SER A 896 -1.09 1.32 24.72
CA SER A 896 0.30 1.23 25.16
C SER A 896 1.02 2.56 25.02
N TYR A 897 2.13 2.69 25.75
CA TYR A 897 3.00 3.86 25.62
C TYR A 897 3.51 4.04 24.17
N ALA A 898 3.75 2.94 23.45
CA ALA A 898 4.21 2.96 22.06
C ALA A 898 3.11 3.43 21.09
N GLU A 899 1.86 2.99 21.27
CA GLU A 899 0.71 3.42 20.47
C GLU A 899 0.41 4.91 20.66
N LEU A 900 0.48 5.39 21.91
CA LEU A 900 0.31 6.81 22.23
C LEU A 900 1.38 7.69 21.55
N CYS A 901 2.63 7.21 21.49
CA CYS A 901 3.70 7.93 20.78
C CYS A 901 3.56 7.90 19.26
N TRP A 902 2.94 6.84 18.72
CA TRP A 902 2.78 6.65 17.27
C TRP A 902 1.68 7.55 16.69
N GLU A 903 0.58 7.72 17.42
CA GLU A 903 -0.49 8.66 17.04
C GLU A 903 -0.01 10.12 17.06
N ASP A 904 0.82 10.50 18.02
CA ASP A 904 1.43 11.84 18.08
C ASP A 904 2.38 12.11 16.90
N PHE A 905 3.14 11.09 16.45
CA PHE A 905 3.99 11.21 15.27
C PHE A 905 3.19 11.44 13.97
N ILE A 906 2.03 10.80 13.83
CA ILE A 906 1.09 11.05 12.73
C ILE A 906 0.50 12.46 12.84
N TYR A 907 0.24 12.93 14.06
CA TYR A 907 -0.31 14.25 14.31
C TYR A 907 0.65 15.39 13.91
N GLU A 908 1.94 15.27 14.23
CA GLU A 908 2.98 16.22 13.82
C GLU A 908 3.23 16.22 12.30
N THR A 909 2.89 15.14 11.61
CA THR A 909 3.15 14.99 10.17
C THR A 909 1.95 15.31 9.27
N GLU A 910 0.69 15.27 9.76
CA GLU A 910 -0.53 15.42 8.93
C GLU A 910 -1.44 16.62 9.22
N GLN A 911 -1.17 17.52 10.18
CA GLN A 911 -1.99 18.73 10.47
C GLN A 911 -3.53 18.50 10.50
N ARG A 912 -4.02 17.42 11.11
CA ARG A 912 -5.47 17.18 11.26
C ARG A 912 -6.04 17.87 12.52
N PRO A 913 -7.31 18.35 12.49
CA PRO A 913 -7.95 18.94 13.66
C PRO A 913 -8.16 17.90 14.77
N ALA A 914 -7.87 18.29 16.02
CA ALA A 914 -7.93 17.42 17.20
C ALA A 914 -9.32 16.81 17.38
N GLN A 915 -9.45 15.50 17.10
CA GLN A 915 -10.54 14.71 17.64
C GLN A 915 -10.11 14.16 19.00
N SER A 916 -11.00 14.27 19.98
CA SER A 916 -10.85 13.93 21.41
C SER A 916 -9.92 12.76 21.70
N ILE A 917 -8.98 12.88 22.64
CA ILE A 917 -8.18 11.77 23.19
C ILE A 917 -9.14 10.67 23.70
N PRO A 918 -9.29 9.51 23.04
CA PRO A 918 -10.12 8.42 23.53
C PRO A 918 -9.23 7.23 23.94
N GLY A 919 -9.28 6.83 25.21
CA GLY A 919 -8.62 5.61 25.64
C GLY A 919 -8.19 5.55 27.10
N VAL A 920 -8.81 6.30 28.01
CA VAL A 920 -8.64 6.08 29.45
C VAL A 920 -9.96 5.57 29.98
N ILE A 921 -9.95 4.36 30.51
CA ILE A 921 -11.11 3.67 31.10
C ILE A 921 -10.79 3.29 32.54
N SER A 922 -11.78 2.91 33.34
CA SER A 922 -11.51 2.38 34.68
C SER A 922 -10.80 1.02 34.59
N TYR A 923 -10.10 0.64 35.66
CA TYR A 923 -9.46 -0.68 35.71
C TYR A 923 -10.48 -1.81 35.59
N GLU A 924 -11.69 -1.65 36.14
CA GLU A 924 -12.79 -2.61 35.97
C GLU A 924 -13.22 -2.75 34.51
N GLU A 925 -13.38 -1.63 33.79
CA GLU A 925 -13.69 -1.64 32.35
C GLU A 925 -12.55 -2.22 31.52
N PHE A 926 -11.30 -1.95 31.89
CA PHE A 926 -10.11 -2.51 31.22
C PHE A 926 -10.07 -4.04 31.32
N VAL A 927 -10.35 -4.58 32.50
CA VAL A 927 -10.45 -6.03 32.69
C VAL A 927 -11.62 -6.60 31.88
N SER A 928 -12.77 -5.91 31.88
CA SER A 928 -13.95 -6.32 31.12
C SER A 928 -13.71 -6.32 29.61
N ASP A 929 -13.03 -5.29 29.08
CA ASP A 929 -12.67 -5.16 27.67
C ASP A 929 -11.69 -6.24 27.23
N TRP A 930 -10.74 -6.59 28.10
CA TRP A 930 -9.89 -7.77 27.90
C TRP A 930 -10.77 -9.01 27.81
N GLU A 931 -11.61 -9.32 28.81
CA GLU A 931 -12.46 -10.53 28.82
C GLU A 931 -13.35 -10.67 27.58
N ASN A 932 -13.81 -9.57 27.02
CA ASN A 932 -14.67 -9.55 25.83
C ASN A 932 -13.91 -9.64 24.49
N GLY A 933 -12.59 -9.81 24.50
CA GLY A 933 -11.81 -9.94 23.26
C GLY A 933 -11.25 -8.62 22.71
N GLY A 934 -11.46 -7.48 23.38
CA GLY A 934 -11.10 -6.16 22.87
C GLY A 934 -9.60 -5.85 22.86
N LEU A 935 -8.83 -6.47 23.76
CA LEU A 935 -7.40 -6.20 23.97
C LEU A 935 -6.53 -7.38 23.54
N VAL A 936 -5.88 -7.26 22.38
CA VAL A 936 -5.08 -8.34 21.74
C VAL A 936 -3.57 -8.22 22.04
N GLN A 937 -3.05 -7.02 22.29
CA GLN A 937 -1.63 -6.80 22.63
C GLN A 937 -1.47 -6.12 23.99
N LEU A 938 -0.70 -6.75 24.89
CA LEU A 938 -0.47 -6.28 26.25
C LEU A 938 1.01 -5.88 26.43
N ASP A 939 1.25 -4.70 27.00
CA ASP A 939 2.59 -4.32 27.48
C ASP A 939 2.80 -4.89 28.90
N GLU A 940 4.05 -4.87 29.40
CA GLU A 940 4.38 -5.46 30.70
C GLU A 940 3.53 -4.89 31.86
N PHE A 941 3.20 -3.59 31.79
CA PHE A 941 2.34 -2.92 32.77
C PHE A 941 0.91 -3.49 32.73
N ARG A 942 0.26 -3.52 31.56
CA ARG A 942 -1.11 -4.07 31.41
C ARG A 942 -1.15 -5.57 31.71
N HIS A 943 -0.09 -6.30 31.37
CA HIS A 943 0.04 -7.72 31.71
C HIS A 943 0.09 -7.94 33.23
N LEU A 944 0.88 -7.14 33.96
CA LEU A 944 0.92 -7.21 35.43
C LEU A 944 -0.46 -6.93 36.06
N LEU A 945 -1.19 -5.94 35.55
CA LEU A 945 -2.56 -5.66 36.01
C LEU A 945 -3.47 -6.89 35.80
N LEU A 946 -3.48 -7.43 34.59
CA LEU A 946 -4.30 -8.60 34.28
C LEU A 946 -3.89 -9.85 35.09
N VAL A 947 -2.61 -10.09 35.35
CA VAL A 947 -2.18 -11.21 36.22
C VAL A 947 -2.65 -10.98 37.65
N ALA A 948 -2.54 -9.75 38.17
CA ALA A 948 -3.03 -9.46 39.51
C ALA A 948 -4.56 -9.66 39.62
N CYS A 949 -5.33 -9.34 38.57
CA CYS A 949 -6.79 -9.45 38.56
C CYS A 949 -7.36 -10.81 38.14
N LYS A 950 -6.83 -11.43 37.09
CA LYS A 950 -7.33 -12.67 36.47
C LYS A 950 -6.43 -13.89 36.70
N GLY A 951 -5.21 -13.70 37.18
CA GLY A 951 -4.31 -14.79 37.55
C GLY A 951 -3.52 -15.29 36.35
N LEU A 952 -2.31 -15.76 36.60
CA LEU A 952 -1.35 -16.14 35.56
C LEU A 952 -1.89 -17.26 34.65
N GLY A 953 -2.56 -18.26 35.23
CA GLY A 953 -3.14 -19.38 34.49
C GLY A 953 -4.21 -18.94 33.47
N SER A 954 -5.10 -18.00 33.83
CA SER A 954 -6.15 -17.53 32.91
C SER A 954 -5.58 -16.71 31.74
N ILE A 955 -4.48 -15.98 31.96
CA ILE A 955 -3.78 -15.25 30.89
C ILE A 955 -3.07 -16.25 29.94
N GLN A 956 -2.42 -17.28 30.49
CA GLN A 956 -1.76 -18.32 29.71
C GLN A 956 -2.76 -19.20 28.93
N GLU A 957 -3.90 -19.56 29.53
CA GLU A 957 -4.97 -20.34 28.89
C GLU A 957 -5.60 -19.60 27.70
N ARG A 958 -5.77 -18.28 27.80
CA ARG A 958 -6.22 -17.48 26.66
C ARG A 958 -5.18 -17.41 25.55
N ALA A 959 -3.92 -17.17 25.89
CA ALA A 959 -2.83 -17.16 24.90
C ALA A 959 -2.75 -18.51 24.15
N SER A 960 -3.05 -19.62 24.84
CA SER A 960 -3.11 -20.96 24.25
C SER A 960 -4.41 -21.27 23.50
N LYS A 961 -5.58 -20.75 23.91
CA LYS A 961 -6.84 -20.86 23.15
C LYS A 961 -6.83 -20.04 21.87
N GLU A 962 -6.18 -18.88 21.85
CA GLU A 962 -5.95 -18.10 20.62
C GLU A 962 -5.03 -18.85 19.64
N LEU A 963 -4.21 -19.79 20.12
CA LEU A 963 -3.39 -20.72 19.32
C LEU A 963 -4.15 -21.97 18.83
N VAL A 964 -5.21 -22.42 19.53
CA VAL A 964 -5.99 -23.63 19.19
C VAL A 964 -7.27 -23.30 18.39
N GLY A 965 -7.85 -22.11 18.60
CA GLY A 965 -9.07 -21.65 17.91
C GLY A 965 -8.95 -21.49 16.39
N THR A 966 -7.75 -21.60 15.83
CA THR A 966 -7.50 -21.64 14.38
C THR A 966 -7.71 -23.00 13.73
N PHE A 967 -8.03 -24.07 14.48
CA PHE A 967 -8.18 -25.43 13.92
C PHE A 967 -9.60 -26.02 13.95
N ASP A 968 -10.57 -25.48 14.69
CA ASP A 968 -11.89 -26.11 14.85
C ASP A 968 -13.06 -25.48 14.04
N ASP A 969 -12.91 -24.30 13.43
CA ASP A 969 -13.99 -23.65 12.67
C ASP A 969 -14.06 -24.00 11.17
N LEU A 970 -13.46 -25.13 10.76
CA LEU A 970 -13.60 -25.71 9.40
C LEU A 970 -14.44 -27.00 9.37
N GLY A 971 -15.36 -27.16 10.32
CA GLY A 971 -16.27 -28.30 10.36
C GLY A 971 -17.64 -27.92 10.90
N HIS A 972 -18.49 -27.32 10.05
CA HIS A 972 -19.90 -27.68 9.80
C HIS A 972 -20.70 -26.48 9.24
N THR A 973 -21.24 -26.71 8.03
CA THR A 973 -22.24 -25.96 7.24
C THR A 973 -21.89 -24.60 6.67
#